data_AF-A0AAW1PCT7-F1
#
_entry.id   AF-A0AAW1PCT7-F1
#
_cell.length_a   1.000
_cell.length_b   1.000
_cell.length_c   1.000
_cell.angle_alpha   90.00
_cell.angle_beta   90.00
_cell.angle_gamma   90.00
#
_symmetry.space_group_name_H-M   'P 1'
#
loop_
_entity.id
_entity.type
_entity.pdbx_description
1 polymer ?
#
loop_
_entity_poly.entity_id
_entity_poly.type
_entity_poly.pdbx_seq_one_letter_code
_entity_poly.pdbx_strand_id
1 'polypeptide(L)'
;MRAASQDQVLPTTVLRGIGDKLYDKRKSAALEVEQLVKQHAAQGNNDRIGTIVNKLVKDYAFSAQANHRKGGLLCLAAAAVALAEQNQEYLGKVVPPVLSSLVDQDARVRYYACEALYNIAKVARDDFMPHFPDTFDALFRLCADNDSAVHQATTFLDNLMKDIATASTSFDMAGFVPQLREYLTVLDSKKRMFLISWVTVLASVPDIDMLAHLPELLAGLLDALQDDLREVRTAASKALQEFLIEIQVSQHVDCSALAAILVGRAREGDEVTRLVAMRWLREFVGQAKEQLLQHYAPILAAVLPGLSHNNSEVAAVARATNRQLLDLPASWQERDTEAVLAVVSDELGSEQEQTRLDALHWINALLAQDRTTVLKRMDLLLPALLDALTAPSERVAVESLAVQASIAADEEHFRPLIQQLLNRFRGRSGAGLLQRRGSLIVRRLARLLGPRQVLCALAAALEGEQDLRFACALVQALNLILLTAPELNNLRTLLKQAAANSDGAALRACLYKSWCHSAGAVLSLCLLSQAYGHASELVAAFADVPMTLEVLVQVDRLVQLLETPVFTFLRLQLLQPARYPALIRTCYGILMLLPQSHAFKTLHARLHSVPTQALLQLDTLSPKDGGPSLQDSPPGSQDLRPLLDLFRKQQEAHAADEERRRYDNDALGAEPGDGDLLRNLSGIDVETANGRARAESL
;
A
#
# COMPACT_ATOMS: atom_id res chain seq x y z
N MET A 1 -79.10 -18.75 58.59
CA MET A 1 -78.35 -18.08 57.51
C MET A 1 -77.13 -17.43 58.12
N ARG A 2 -75.95 -18.05 57.95
CA ARG A 2 -74.68 -17.54 58.48
C ARG A 2 -74.15 -16.45 57.56
N ALA A 3 -73.82 -15.30 58.14
CA ALA A 3 -73.07 -14.23 57.50
C ALA A 3 -71.74 -14.78 56.96
N ALA A 4 -71.54 -14.70 55.65
CA ALA A 4 -70.27 -15.00 55.02
C ALA A 4 -69.27 -13.90 55.36
N SER A 5 -68.12 -14.33 55.86
CA SER A 5 -66.93 -13.55 56.20
C SER A 5 -66.55 -12.53 55.13
N GLN A 6 -66.63 -11.24 55.45
CA GLN A 6 -66.22 -10.12 54.59
C GLN A 6 -64.69 -9.96 54.45
N ASP A 7 -63.87 -10.83 55.08
CA ASP A 7 -62.40 -10.75 55.12
C ASP A 7 -61.65 -11.63 54.10
N GLN A 8 -62.33 -12.36 53.21
CA GLN A 8 -61.65 -13.18 52.21
C GLN A 8 -61.33 -12.37 50.95
N VAL A 9 -60.05 -12.03 50.77
CA VAL A 9 -59.53 -11.24 49.62
C VAL A 9 -59.87 -11.89 48.26
N LEU A 10 -59.85 -13.22 48.20
CA LEU A 10 -60.25 -13.99 47.02
C LEU A 10 -61.17 -15.16 47.44
N PRO A 11 -62.15 -15.56 46.62
CA PRO A 11 -62.99 -16.71 46.88
C PRO A 11 -62.18 -18.01 47.08
N THR A 12 -62.67 -18.92 47.93
CA THR A 12 -62.01 -20.22 48.18
C THR A 12 -61.88 -21.08 46.92
N THR A 13 -62.80 -20.95 45.96
CA THR A 13 -62.74 -21.62 44.65
C THR A 13 -61.53 -21.15 43.85
N VAL A 14 -61.34 -19.83 43.77
CA VAL A 14 -60.18 -19.20 43.12
C VAL A 14 -58.89 -19.63 43.82
N LEU A 15 -58.81 -19.55 45.15
CA LEU A 15 -57.61 -19.91 45.91
C LEU A 15 -57.15 -21.37 45.66
N ARG A 16 -58.10 -22.31 45.52
CA ARG A 16 -57.78 -23.70 45.15
C ARG A 16 -57.40 -23.83 43.67
N GLY A 17 -58.06 -23.09 42.79
CA GLY A 17 -57.84 -23.14 41.36
C GLY A 17 -56.47 -22.62 40.93
N ILE A 18 -55.94 -21.58 41.59
CA ILE A 18 -54.62 -21.00 41.27
C ILE A 18 -53.50 -22.05 41.35
N GLY A 19 -53.51 -22.89 42.39
CA GLY A 19 -52.47 -23.90 42.62
C GLY A 19 -52.71 -25.25 41.97
N ASP A 20 -53.81 -25.45 41.23
CA ASP A 20 -54.20 -26.77 40.72
C ASP A 20 -53.19 -27.28 39.67
N LYS A 21 -53.12 -28.61 39.49
CA LYS A 21 -52.25 -29.26 38.51
C LYS A 21 -52.77 -29.06 37.08
N LEU A 22 -54.08 -28.99 36.88
CA LEU A 22 -54.70 -28.83 35.57
C LEU A 22 -54.66 -27.37 35.10
N TYR A 23 -54.26 -27.15 33.85
CA TYR A 23 -54.22 -25.82 33.25
C TYR A 23 -55.60 -25.16 33.21
N ASP A 24 -56.64 -25.90 32.79
CA ASP A 24 -57.99 -25.35 32.65
C ASP A 24 -58.53 -24.77 33.96
N LYS A 25 -58.22 -25.41 35.09
CA LYS A 25 -58.61 -24.91 36.42
C LYS A 25 -57.86 -23.64 36.81
N ARG A 26 -56.57 -23.54 36.50
CA ARG A 26 -55.79 -22.30 36.70
C ARG A 26 -56.31 -21.17 35.82
N LYS A 27 -56.68 -21.48 34.58
CA LYS A 27 -57.28 -20.54 33.63
C LYS A 27 -58.65 -20.04 34.11
N SER A 28 -59.52 -20.93 34.60
CA SER A 28 -60.80 -20.55 35.21
C SER A 28 -60.59 -19.63 36.42
N ALA A 29 -59.63 -19.93 37.29
CA ALA A 29 -59.30 -19.07 38.42
C ALA A 29 -58.81 -17.67 37.98
N ALA A 30 -57.98 -17.60 36.93
CA ALA A 30 -57.52 -16.32 36.37
C ALA A 30 -58.67 -15.50 35.77
N LEU A 31 -59.62 -16.13 35.07
CA LEU A 31 -60.81 -15.45 34.56
C LEU A 31 -61.72 -14.93 35.68
N GLU A 32 -61.87 -15.66 36.78
CA GLU A 32 -62.58 -15.18 37.97
C GLU A 32 -61.86 -13.99 38.61
N VAL A 33 -60.53 -14.02 38.70
CA VAL A 33 -59.72 -12.87 39.16
C VAL A 33 -59.92 -11.66 38.24
N GLU A 34 -59.90 -11.84 36.93
CA GLU A 34 -60.16 -10.78 35.95
C GLU A 34 -61.52 -10.11 36.20
N GLN A 35 -62.58 -10.90 36.39
CA GLN A 35 -63.92 -10.38 36.65
C GLN A 35 -64.00 -9.61 37.98
N LEU A 36 -63.36 -10.12 39.03
CA LEU A 36 -63.33 -9.45 40.33
C LEU A 36 -62.58 -8.11 40.26
N VAL A 37 -61.43 -8.08 39.58
CA VAL A 37 -60.67 -6.85 39.40
C VAL A 37 -61.45 -5.85 38.55
N LYS A 38 -62.11 -6.28 37.46
CA LYS A 38 -63.00 -5.41 36.64
C LYS A 38 -64.14 -4.82 37.47
N GLN A 39 -64.79 -5.62 38.31
CA GLN A 39 -65.88 -5.16 39.18
C GLN A 39 -65.39 -4.12 40.20
N HIS A 40 -64.24 -4.35 40.82
CA HIS A 40 -63.67 -3.42 41.78
C HIS A 40 -63.15 -2.14 41.12
N ALA A 41 -62.57 -2.23 39.92
CA ALA A 41 -62.15 -1.08 39.13
C ALA A 41 -63.35 -0.20 38.75
N ALA A 42 -64.46 -0.80 38.29
CA ALA A 42 -65.71 -0.08 38.00
C ALA A 42 -66.33 0.60 39.23
N GLN A 43 -66.00 0.14 40.44
CA GLN A 43 -66.43 0.72 41.71
C GLN A 43 -65.42 1.72 42.31
N GLY A 44 -64.26 1.94 41.68
CA GLY A 44 -63.18 2.78 42.22
C GLY A 44 -62.49 2.20 43.45
N ASN A 45 -62.60 0.89 43.71
CA ASN A 45 -62.10 0.23 44.91
C ASN A 45 -60.59 -0.13 44.81
N ASN A 46 -59.74 0.88 44.63
CA ASN A 46 -58.29 0.73 44.40
C ASN A 46 -57.57 -0.03 45.52
N ASP A 47 -57.95 0.19 46.79
CA ASP A 47 -57.37 -0.52 47.94
C ASP A 47 -57.58 -2.04 47.84
N ARG A 48 -58.75 -2.45 47.35
CA ARG A 48 -59.12 -3.85 47.23
C ARG A 48 -58.38 -4.52 46.08
N ILE A 49 -58.22 -3.82 44.96
CA ILE A 49 -57.39 -4.26 43.84
C ILE A 49 -55.93 -4.42 44.30
N GLY A 50 -55.38 -3.42 44.99
CA GLY A 50 -54.04 -3.48 45.56
C GLY A 50 -53.85 -4.67 46.51
N THR A 51 -54.86 -4.98 47.34
CA THR A 51 -54.85 -6.14 48.25
C THR A 51 -54.86 -7.47 47.49
N ILE A 52 -55.66 -7.57 46.41
CA ILE A 52 -55.67 -8.75 45.53
C ILE A 52 -54.31 -8.95 44.88
N VAL A 53 -53.75 -7.91 44.24
CA VAL A 53 -52.44 -7.97 43.58
C VAL A 53 -51.36 -8.36 44.59
N ASN A 54 -51.30 -7.72 45.75
CA ASN A 54 -50.33 -8.05 46.81
C ASN A 54 -50.43 -9.50 47.26
N LYS A 55 -51.65 -10.04 47.36
CA LYS A 55 -51.86 -11.45 47.71
C LYS A 55 -51.34 -12.39 46.62
N LEU A 56 -51.63 -12.10 45.35
CA LEU A 56 -51.13 -12.87 44.21
C LEU A 56 -49.60 -12.87 44.14
N VAL A 57 -48.98 -11.71 44.39
CA VAL A 57 -47.52 -11.59 44.42
C VAL A 57 -46.90 -12.39 45.57
N LYS A 58 -47.35 -12.14 46.82
CA LYS A 58 -46.72 -12.74 48.01
C LYS A 58 -46.97 -14.24 48.13
N ASP A 59 -48.19 -14.70 47.90
CA ASP A 59 -48.57 -16.09 48.21
C ASP A 59 -48.35 -17.04 47.02
N TYR A 60 -48.34 -16.52 45.78
CA TYR A 60 -48.35 -17.34 44.57
C TYR A 60 -47.15 -17.09 43.65
N ALA A 61 -46.86 -15.85 43.24
CA ALA A 61 -45.77 -15.57 42.29
C ALA A 61 -44.39 -15.99 42.83
N PHE A 62 -44.13 -15.77 44.13
CA PHE A 62 -42.90 -16.19 44.81
C PHE A 62 -43.04 -17.53 45.57
N SER A 63 -44.08 -18.32 45.28
CA SER A 63 -44.30 -19.58 45.98
C SER A 63 -43.22 -20.61 45.66
N ALA A 64 -42.84 -21.43 46.66
CA ALA A 64 -41.97 -22.57 46.43
C ALA A 64 -42.57 -23.61 45.45
N GLN A 65 -43.91 -23.66 45.34
CA GLN A 65 -44.59 -24.62 44.48
C GLN A 65 -44.72 -24.09 43.04
N ALA A 66 -44.19 -24.83 42.07
CA ALA A 66 -44.22 -24.43 40.66
C ALA A 66 -45.64 -24.17 40.13
N ASN A 67 -46.64 -24.98 40.50
CA ASN A 67 -48.03 -24.76 40.05
C ASN A 67 -48.65 -23.49 40.62
N HIS A 68 -48.29 -23.11 41.85
CA HIS A 68 -48.71 -21.84 42.45
C HIS A 68 -48.11 -20.67 41.67
N ARG A 69 -46.83 -20.73 41.29
CA ARG A 69 -46.20 -19.70 40.46
C ARG A 69 -46.91 -19.58 39.11
N LYS A 70 -47.18 -20.69 38.41
CA LYS A 70 -47.90 -20.71 37.12
C LYS A 70 -49.27 -20.06 37.22
N GLY A 71 -50.08 -20.42 38.23
CA GLY A 71 -51.39 -19.82 38.43
C GLY A 71 -51.32 -18.35 38.88
N GLY A 72 -50.34 -18.02 39.72
CA GLY A 72 -50.08 -16.64 40.15
C GLY A 72 -49.78 -15.73 38.96
N LEU A 73 -48.91 -16.16 38.04
CA LEU A 73 -48.58 -15.44 36.81
C LEU A 73 -49.82 -15.21 35.92
N LEU A 74 -50.64 -16.25 35.72
CA LEU A 74 -51.90 -16.13 34.97
C LEU A 74 -52.86 -15.13 35.62
N CYS A 75 -52.99 -15.16 36.95
CA CYS A 75 -53.87 -14.25 37.68
C CYS A 75 -53.35 -12.81 37.69
N LEU A 76 -52.03 -12.61 37.74
CA LEU A 76 -51.39 -11.30 37.63
C LEU A 76 -51.62 -10.69 36.24
N ALA A 77 -51.45 -11.48 35.17
CA ALA A 77 -51.77 -11.04 33.82
C ALA A 77 -53.26 -10.72 33.67
N ALA A 78 -54.15 -11.57 34.19
CA ALA A 78 -55.59 -11.34 34.19
C ALA A 78 -55.97 -10.05 34.96
N ALA A 79 -55.33 -9.78 36.10
CA ALA A 79 -55.54 -8.55 36.85
C ALA A 79 -55.09 -7.31 36.06
N ALA A 80 -53.94 -7.36 35.37
CA ALA A 80 -53.48 -6.28 34.51
C ALA A 80 -54.41 -6.04 33.31
N VAL A 81 -54.87 -7.11 32.65
CA VAL A 81 -55.84 -7.05 31.54
C VAL A 81 -57.17 -6.44 31.99
N ALA A 82 -57.60 -6.76 33.22
CA ALA A 82 -58.81 -6.21 33.81
C ALA A 82 -58.76 -4.69 34.04
N LEU A 83 -57.57 -4.15 34.30
CA LEU A 83 -57.36 -2.72 34.59
C LEU A 83 -57.26 -1.87 33.31
N ALA A 84 -56.92 -2.46 32.17
CA ALA A 84 -56.80 -1.78 30.88
C ALA A 84 -55.99 -0.45 30.99
N GLU A 85 -56.59 0.69 30.62
CA GLU A 85 -55.96 2.02 30.66
C GLU A 85 -55.68 2.54 32.09
N GLN A 86 -56.26 1.94 33.14
CA GLN A 86 -56.02 2.31 34.55
C GLN A 86 -54.84 1.55 35.18
N ASN A 87 -54.05 0.84 34.37
CA ASN A 87 -53.05 -0.11 34.87
C ASN A 87 -51.70 0.53 35.26
N GLN A 88 -51.40 1.77 34.83
CA GLN A 88 -50.10 2.42 35.06
C GLN A 88 -49.60 2.32 36.52
N GLU A 89 -50.46 2.59 37.51
CA GLU A 89 -50.09 2.55 38.94
C GLU A 89 -49.81 1.12 39.46
N TYR A 90 -50.39 0.11 38.80
CA TYR A 90 -50.27 -1.30 39.20
C TYR A 90 -49.17 -2.04 38.45
N LEU A 91 -48.75 -1.58 37.26
CA LEU A 91 -47.65 -2.17 36.49
C LEU A 91 -46.38 -2.32 37.34
N GLY A 92 -46.03 -1.30 38.12
CA GLY A 92 -44.88 -1.34 39.04
C GLY A 92 -44.95 -2.43 40.12
N LYS A 93 -46.15 -2.98 40.41
CA LYS A 93 -46.34 -4.10 41.35
C LYS A 93 -46.48 -5.45 40.65
N VAL A 94 -47.02 -5.46 39.44
CA VAL A 94 -47.32 -6.68 38.68
C VAL A 94 -46.12 -7.17 37.87
N VAL A 95 -45.38 -6.27 37.23
CA VAL A 95 -44.30 -6.62 36.30
C VAL A 95 -43.07 -7.24 37.01
N PRO A 96 -42.54 -6.69 38.12
CA PRO A 96 -41.32 -7.25 38.72
C PRO A 96 -41.42 -8.73 39.17
N PRO A 97 -42.53 -9.21 39.76
CA PRO A 97 -42.73 -10.63 40.06
C PRO A 97 -42.78 -11.52 38.81
N VAL A 98 -43.34 -11.02 37.71
CA VAL A 98 -43.38 -11.73 36.42
C VAL A 98 -41.97 -11.84 35.85
N LEU A 99 -41.21 -10.73 35.82
CA LEU A 99 -39.81 -10.71 35.39
C LEU A 99 -38.93 -11.67 36.21
N SER A 100 -39.13 -11.69 37.54
CA SER A 100 -38.41 -12.62 38.43
C SER A 100 -38.66 -14.09 38.09
N SER A 101 -39.82 -14.40 37.51
CA SER A 101 -40.21 -15.76 37.10
C SER A 101 -39.66 -16.16 35.72
N LEU A 102 -39.08 -15.23 34.95
CA LEU A 102 -38.44 -15.52 33.67
C LEU A 102 -37.11 -16.29 33.83
N VAL A 103 -36.51 -16.28 35.02
CA VAL A 103 -35.29 -17.04 35.33
C VAL A 103 -35.58 -18.29 36.18
N ASP A 104 -36.84 -18.74 36.24
CA ASP A 104 -37.24 -19.91 37.03
C ASP A 104 -36.57 -21.20 36.53
N GLN A 105 -36.33 -22.14 37.44
CA GLN A 105 -35.75 -23.44 37.10
C GLN A 105 -36.72 -24.31 36.27
N ASP A 106 -38.04 -24.23 36.48
CA ASP A 106 -39.05 -24.94 35.70
C ASP A 106 -39.35 -24.17 34.41
N ALA A 107 -39.03 -24.77 33.25
CA ALA A 107 -39.27 -24.19 31.93
C ALA A 107 -40.74 -23.81 31.71
N ARG A 108 -41.69 -24.53 32.30
CA ARG A 108 -43.11 -24.17 32.20
C ARG A 108 -43.42 -22.89 32.97
N VAL A 109 -42.76 -22.64 34.10
CA VAL A 109 -42.93 -21.36 34.82
C VAL A 109 -42.40 -20.22 33.97
N ARG A 110 -41.21 -20.38 33.35
CA ARG A 110 -40.65 -19.40 32.41
C ARG A 110 -41.59 -19.14 31.23
N TYR A 111 -42.16 -20.19 30.63
CA TYR A 111 -43.16 -20.07 29.56
C TYR A 111 -44.37 -19.22 30.00
N TYR A 112 -44.98 -19.53 31.15
CA TYR A 112 -46.11 -18.77 31.66
C TYR A 112 -45.73 -17.34 32.06
N ALA A 113 -44.47 -17.09 32.44
CA ALA A 113 -43.97 -15.75 32.71
C ALA A 113 -43.87 -14.94 31.41
N CYS A 114 -43.35 -15.52 30.32
CA CYS A 114 -43.35 -14.89 29.00
C CYS A 114 -44.78 -14.59 28.51
N GLU A 115 -45.69 -15.55 28.63
CA GLU A 115 -47.09 -15.40 28.24
C GLU A 115 -47.81 -14.32 29.08
N ALA A 116 -47.58 -14.32 30.40
CA ALA A 116 -48.13 -13.29 31.29
C ALA A 116 -47.62 -11.90 30.90
N LEU A 117 -46.30 -11.75 30.69
CA LEU A 117 -45.69 -10.49 30.33
C LEU A 117 -46.15 -9.98 28.96
N TYR A 118 -46.31 -10.88 27.99
CA TYR A 118 -46.89 -10.56 26.67
C TYR A 118 -48.30 -9.97 26.81
N ASN A 119 -49.16 -10.61 27.60
CA ASN A 119 -50.53 -10.13 27.79
C ASN A 119 -50.57 -8.78 28.52
N ILE A 120 -49.70 -8.58 29.51
CA ILE A 120 -49.55 -7.30 30.22
C ILE A 120 -49.09 -6.20 29.27
N ALA A 121 -47.99 -6.41 28.55
CA ALA A 121 -47.43 -5.44 27.61
C ALA A 121 -48.39 -5.12 26.46
N LYS A 122 -49.12 -6.12 25.96
CA LYS A 122 -50.10 -5.96 24.87
C LYS A 122 -51.23 -5.00 25.23
N VAL A 123 -51.65 -5.01 26.50
CA VAL A 123 -52.70 -4.11 26.99
C VAL A 123 -52.13 -2.75 27.39
N ALA A 124 -50.97 -2.71 28.04
CA ALA A 124 -50.34 -1.48 28.50
C ALA A 124 -49.79 -0.60 27.36
N ARG A 125 -49.29 -1.18 26.27
CA ARG A 125 -48.71 -0.44 25.12
C ARG A 125 -47.64 0.55 25.58
N ASP A 126 -47.79 1.84 25.27
CA ASP A 126 -46.82 2.89 25.60
C ASP A 126 -46.56 3.00 27.11
N ASP A 127 -47.58 2.71 27.93
CA ASP A 127 -47.47 2.70 29.40
C ASP A 127 -46.52 1.62 29.94
N PHE A 128 -46.15 0.64 29.10
CA PHE A 128 -45.19 -0.38 29.45
C PHE A 128 -43.74 0.08 29.33
N MET A 129 -43.47 1.21 28.66
CA MET A 129 -42.11 1.68 28.39
C MET A 129 -41.20 1.86 29.63
N PRO A 130 -41.68 2.29 30.81
CA PRO A 130 -40.87 2.32 32.03
C PRO A 130 -40.29 0.96 32.45
N HIS A 131 -40.89 -0.14 31.99
CA HIS A 131 -40.43 -1.52 32.27
C HIS A 131 -39.65 -2.13 31.10
N PHE A 132 -39.45 -1.39 30.02
CA PHE A 132 -38.72 -1.86 28.84
C PHE A 132 -37.28 -2.30 29.16
N PRO A 133 -36.45 -1.55 29.90
CA PRO A 133 -35.05 -1.92 30.12
C PRO A 133 -34.89 -3.29 30.81
N ASP A 134 -35.67 -3.54 31.86
CA ASP A 134 -35.65 -4.81 32.59
C ASP A 134 -36.23 -5.95 31.75
N THR A 135 -37.25 -5.66 30.94
CA THR A 135 -37.87 -6.63 30.04
C THR A 135 -36.91 -7.03 28.92
N PHE A 136 -36.21 -6.06 28.33
CA PHE A 136 -35.20 -6.29 27.30
C PHE A 136 -34.04 -7.14 27.84
N ASP A 137 -33.54 -6.83 29.04
CA ASP A 137 -32.51 -7.64 29.70
C ASP A 137 -32.98 -9.08 29.94
N ALA A 138 -34.23 -9.27 30.38
CA ALA A 138 -34.79 -10.60 30.56
C ALA A 138 -34.95 -11.36 29.21
N LEU A 139 -35.43 -10.68 28.16
CA LEU A 139 -35.52 -11.23 26.81
C LEU A 139 -34.15 -11.63 26.25
N PHE A 140 -33.12 -10.81 26.48
CA PHE A 140 -31.75 -11.09 26.06
C PHE A 140 -31.17 -12.35 26.71
N ARG A 141 -31.58 -12.64 27.96
CA ARG A 141 -31.21 -13.91 28.63
C ARG A 141 -32.00 -15.09 28.08
N LEU A 142 -33.29 -14.90 27.81
CA LEU A 142 -34.22 -15.94 27.38
C LEU A 142 -34.15 -16.30 25.89
N CYS A 143 -33.66 -15.43 25.02
CA CYS A 143 -33.60 -15.72 23.59
C CYS A 143 -32.68 -16.93 23.27
N ALA A 144 -31.79 -17.29 24.20
CA ALA A 144 -30.96 -18.48 24.15
C ALA A 144 -31.45 -19.65 25.04
N ASP A 145 -32.71 -19.65 25.51
CA ASP A 145 -33.26 -20.72 26.35
C ASP A 145 -33.17 -22.10 25.64
N ASN A 146 -32.98 -23.14 26.47
CA ASN A 146 -32.86 -24.52 26.02
C ASN A 146 -34.22 -25.15 25.70
N ASP A 147 -35.31 -24.64 26.28
CA ASP A 147 -36.66 -25.13 26.04
C ASP A 147 -37.28 -24.43 24.82
N SER A 148 -37.73 -25.22 23.84
CA SER A 148 -38.27 -24.69 22.59
C SER A 148 -39.59 -23.91 22.78
N ALA A 149 -40.42 -24.29 23.75
CA ALA A 149 -41.67 -23.59 24.02
C ALA A 149 -41.41 -22.23 24.67
N VAL A 150 -40.44 -22.18 25.60
CA VAL A 150 -39.98 -20.90 26.19
C VAL A 150 -39.37 -20.01 25.11
N HIS A 151 -38.53 -20.56 24.23
CA HIS A 151 -37.95 -19.80 23.12
C HIS A 151 -39.03 -19.22 22.20
N GLN A 152 -40.04 -20.02 21.81
CA GLN A 152 -41.16 -19.55 20.99
C GLN A 152 -41.97 -18.45 21.69
N ALA A 153 -42.27 -18.61 22.98
CA ALA A 153 -42.98 -17.58 23.76
C ALA A 153 -42.15 -16.28 23.87
N THR A 154 -40.83 -16.41 24.01
CA THR A 154 -39.88 -15.29 24.04
C THR A 154 -39.89 -14.54 22.71
N THR A 155 -39.93 -15.22 21.57
CA THR A 155 -40.05 -14.58 20.24
C THR A 155 -41.34 -13.76 20.09
N PHE A 156 -42.48 -14.27 20.58
CA PHE A 156 -43.73 -13.49 20.55
C PHE A 156 -43.66 -12.23 21.41
N LEU A 157 -43.07 -12.33 22.60
CA LEU A 157 -42.84 -11.17 23.46
C LEU A 157 -41.86 -10.18 22.84
N ASP A 158 -40.75 -10.67 22.30
CA ASP A 158 -39.75 -9.85 21.61
C ASP A 158 -40.35 -9.04 20.45
N ASN A 159 -41.14 -9.68 19.57
CA ASN A 159 -41.83 -9.00 18.47
C ASN A 159 -42.81 -7.94 18.98
N LEU A 160 -43.58 -8.25 20.03
CA LEU A 160 -44.50 -7.26 20.62
C LEU A 160 -43.73 -6.08 21.24
N MET A 161 -42.60 -6.34 21.91
CA MET A 161 -41.78 -5.29 22.48
C MET A 161 -41.19 -4.39 21.39
N LYS A 162 -40.79 -4.96 20.24
CA LYS A 162 -40.38 -4.18 19.05
C LYS A 162 -41.53 -3.32 18.53
N ASP A 163 -42.72 -3.87 18.41
CA ASP A 163 -43.91 -3.13 17.97
C ASP A 163 -44.25 -1.97 18.92
N ILE A 164 -44.13 -2.17 20.24
CA ILE A 164 -44.38 -1.13 21.24
C ILE A 164 -43.28 -0.06 21.18
N ALA A 165 -42.01 -0.47 21.16
CA ALA A 165 -40.87 0.44 21.13
C ALA A 165 -40.85 1.32 19.88
N THR A 166 -41.12 0.74 18.70
CA THR A 166 -41.14 1.50 17.43
C THR A 166 -42.35 2.41 17.27
N ALA A 167 -43.45 2.15 17.97
CA ALA A 167 -44.64 3.01 17.99
C ALA A 167 -44.62 4.06 19.12
N SER A 168 -43.68 3.96 20.06
CA SER A 168 -43.59 4.83 21.22
C SER A 168 -42.87 6.14 20.89
N THR A 169 -43.43 7.27 21.34
CA THR A 169 -42.76 8.58 21.29
C THR A 169 -41.87 8.83 22.51
N SER A 170 -41.93 7.96 23.53
CA SER A 170 -41.19 8.07 24.78
C SER A 170 -40.00 7.09 24.87
N PHE A 171 -39.67 6.41 23.76
CA PHE A 171 -38.56 5.47 23.71
C PHE A 171 -37.21 6.16 23.96
N ASP A 172 -36.56 5.83 25.08
CA ASP A 172 -35.25 6.38 25.44
C ASP A 172 -34.12 5.70 24.65
N MET A 173 -33.91 6.18 23.43
CA MET A 173 -32.82 5.70 22.58
C MET A 173 -31.44 5.94 23.21
N ALA A 174 -31.25 7.08 23.88
CA ALA A 174 -29.97 7.47 24.47
C ALA A 174 -29.56 6.54 25.63
N GLY A 175 -30.52 6.10 26.44
CA GLY A 175 -30.29 5.09 27.48
C GLY A 175 -30.11 3.67 26.93
N PHE A 176 -30.72 3.37 25.78
CA PHE A 176 -30.72 2.02 25.21
C PHE A 176 -29.46 1.67 24.40
N VAL A 177 -28.89 2.62 23.65
CA VAL A 177 -27.69 2.39 22.82
C VAL A 177 -26.49 1.84 23.60
N PRO A 178 -26.15 2.36 24.80
CA PRO A 178 -25.06 1.79 25.60
C PRO A 178 -25.29 0.33 25.98
N GLN A 179 -26.54 -0.06 26.25
CA GLN A 179 -26.91 -1.43 26.57
C GLN A 179 -26.75 -2.35 25.34
N LEU A 180 -27.19 -1.91 24.16
CA LEU A 180 -26.97 -2.64 22.91
C LEU A 180 -25.48 -2.83 22.61
N ARG A 181 -24.68 -1.77 22.75
CA ARG A 181 -23.23 -1.80 22.55
C ARG A 181 -22.56 -2.86 23.44
N GLU A 182 -22.90 -2.86 24.74
CA GLU A 182 -22.36 -3.85 25.67
C GLU A 182 -22.77 -5.28 25.28
N TYR A 183 -24.05 -5.48 24.95
CA TYR A 183 -24.57 -6.82 24.64
C TYR A 183 -24.06 -7.36 23.31
N LEU A 184 -23.75 -6.52 22.32
CA LEU A 184 -23.19 -6.94 21.03
C LEU A 184 -21.80 -7.59 21.17
N THR A 185 -21.12 -7.42 22.31
CA THR A 185 -19.85 -8.11 22.59
C THR A 185 -20.02 -9.60 22.91
N VAL A 186 -21.25 -10.04 23.19
CA VAL A 186 -21.56 -11.43 23.55
C VAL A 186 -21.49 -12.33 22.31
N LEU A 187 -20.81 -13.48 22.45
CA LEU A 187 -20.49 -14.38 21.33
C LEU A 187 -21.58 -15.42 21.02
N ASP A 188 -22.62 -15.53 21.83
CA ASP A 188 -23.70 -16.50 21.60
C ASP A 188 -24.52 -16.14 20.35
N SER A 189 -24.60 -17.07 19.40
CA SER A 189 -25.23 -16.83 18.09
C SER A 189 -26.70 -16.46 18.17
N LYS A 190 -27.48 -17.06 19.09
CA LYS A 190 -28.91 -16.74 19.24
C LYS A 190 -29.07 -15.33 19.80
N LYS A 191 -28.23 -14.94 20.77
CA LYS A 191 -28.20 -13.59 21.33
C LYS A 191 -27.79 -12.55 20.30
N ARG A 192 -26.76 -12.82 19.49
CA ARG A 192 -26.35 -11.94 18.38
C ARG A 192 -27.48 -11.76 17.38
N MET A 193 -28.17 -12.84 17.01
CA MET A 193 -29.31 -12.75 16.09
C MET A 193 -30.45 -11.89 16.66
N PHE A 194 -30.74 -12.04 17.95
CA PHE A 194 -31.69 -11.19 18.67
C PHE A 194 -31.28 -9.71 18.59
N LEU A 195 -30.03 -9.38 18.92
CA LEU A 195 -29.53 -7.99 18.91
C LEU A 195 -29.52 -7.37 17.52
N ILE A 196 -29.05 -8.09 16.50
CA ILE A 196 -29.07 -7.61 15.11
C ILE A 196 -30.50 -7.33 14.69
N SER A 197 -31.47 -8.19 15.05
CA SER A 197 -32.88 -7.95 14.74
C SER A 197 -33.41 -6.67 15.39
N TRP A 198 -32.99 -6.33 16.61
CA TRP A 198 -33.34 -5.05 17.25
C TRP A 198 -32.74 -3.86 16.52
N VAL A 199 -31.45 -3.92 16.18
CA VAL A 199 -30.77 -2.85 15.42
C VAL A 199 -31.45 -2.62 14.08
N THR A 200 -31.77 -3.69 13.33
CA THR A 200 -32.44 -3.58 12.02
C THR A 200 -33.85 -3.00 12.14
N VAL A 201 -34.63 -3.39 13.15
CA VAL A 201 -35.99 -2.85 13.35
C VAL A 201 -35.93 -1.37 13.70
N LEU A 202 -35.04 -0.96 14.60
CA LEU A 202 -34.88 0.45 14.96
C LEU A 202 -34.39 1.30 13.77
N ALA A 203 -33.51 0.76 12.93
CA ALA A 203 -33.04 1.43 11.71
C ALA A 203 -34.13 1.60 10.65
N SER A 204 -35.22 0.83 10.73
CA SER A 204 -36.35 0.97 9.82
C SER A 204 -37.38 2.04 10.25
N VAL A 205 -37.21 2.65 11.44
CA VAL A 205 -38.11 3.68 11.96
C VAL A 205 -37.67 5.07 11.49
N PRO A 206 -38.47 5.82 10.72
CA PRO A 206 -38.06 7.10 10.15
C PRO A 206 -37.69 8.19 11.17
N ASP A 207 -38.29 8.14 12.36
CA ASP A 207 -38.07 9.14 13.42
C ASP A 207 -36.84 8.82 14.29
N ILE A 208 -36.18 7.67 14.09
CA ILE A 208 -34.99 7.24 14.84
C ILE A 208 -33.76 7.40 13.95
N ASP A 209 -32.87 8.33 14.32
CA ASP A 209 -31.58 8.49 13.65
C ASP A 209 -30.58 7.42 14.13
N MET A 210 -30.68 6.22 13.55
CA MET A 210 -29.74 5.13 13.85
C MET A 210 -28.32 5.40 13.36
N LEU A 211 -28.12 6.28 12.37
CA LEU A 211 -26.80 6.62 11.86
C LEU A 211 -25.98 7.39 12.89
N ALA A 212 -26.62 8.26 13.69
CA ALA A 212 -25.96 8.95 14.80
C ALA A 212 -25.40 8.00 15.88
N HIS A 213 -26.00 6.82 16.04
CA HIS A 213 -25.61 5.82 17.03
C HIS A 213 -24.72 4.70 16.46
N LEU A 214 -24.60 4.62 15.14
CA LEU A 214 -23.84 3.58 14.46
C LEU A 214 -22.36 3.48 14.88
N PRO A 215 -21.61 4.58 15.17
CA PRO A 215 -20.24 4.48 15.63
C PRO A 215 -20.07 3.59 16.88
N GLU A 216 -21.06 3.57 17.77
CA GLU A 216 -21.03 2.74 18.97
C GLU A 216 -21.34 1.26 18.69
N LEU A 217 -22.11 0.97 17.65
CA LEU A 217 -22.62 -0.37 17.36
C LEU A 217 -21.83 -1.10 16.26
N LEU A 218 -21.15 -0.36 15.37
CA LEU A 218 -20.52 -0.88 14.17
C LEU A 218 -19.52 -2.00 14.47
N ALA A 219 -18.70 -1.85 15.51
CA ALA A 219 -17.71 -2.85 15.88
C ALA A 219 -18.35 -4.22 16.18
N GLY A 220 -19.43 -4.24 16.95
CA GLY A 220 -20.15 -5.46 17.31
C GLY A 220 -20.90 -6.09 16.13
N LEU A 221 -21.45 -5.26 15.23
CA LEU A 221 -22.06 -5.74 13.98
C LEU A 221 -21.03 -6.39 13.04
N LEU A 222 -19.82 -5.81 12.96
CA LEU A 222 -18.71 -6.41 12.20
C LEU A 222 -18.25 -7.73 12.83
N ASP A 223 -18.17 -7.82 14.16
CA ASP A 223 -17.82 -9.07 14.86
C ASP A 223 -18.84 -10.19 14.60
N ALA A 224 -20.10 -9.85 14.33
CA ALA A 224 -21.14 -10.83 13.98
C ALA A 224 -20.97 -11.42 12.56
N LEU A 225 -20.14 -10.83 11.68
CA LEU A 225 -19.77 -11.43 10.40
C LEU A 225 -18.93 -12.70 10.57
N GLN A 226 -18.30 -12.86 11.74
CA GLN A 226 -17.46 -14.01 12.08
C GLN A 226 -18.20 -15.10 12.85
N ASP A 227 -19.51 -14.97 13.04
CA ASP A 227 -20.29 -15.93 13.82
C ASP A 227 -20.29 -17.33 13.20
N ASP A 228 -20.36 -18.38 14.01
CA ASP A 228 -20.42 -19.77 13.54
C ASP A 228 -21.72 -20.06 12.74
N LEU A 229 -22.84 -19.45 13.14
CA LEU A 229 -24.11 -19.64 12.46
C LEU A 229 -24.22 -18.77 11.21
N ARG A 230 -24.48 -19.43 10.06
CA ARG A 230 -24.65 -18.76 8.77
C ARG A 230 -25.78 -17.72 8.79
N GLU A 231 -26.85 -17.98 9.51
CA GLU A 231 -28.00 -17.06 9.61
C GLU A 231 -27.59 -15.73 10.27
N VAL A 232 -26.77 -15.77 11.33
CA VAL A 232 -26.23 -14.59 12.00
C VAL A 232 -25.34 -13.79 11.05
N ARG A 233 -24.39 -14.46 10.36
CA ARG A 233 -23.53 -13.81 9.37
C ARG A 233 -24.34 -13.14 8.25
N THR A 234 -25.40 -13.81 7.79
CA THR A 234 -26.28 -13.30 6.73
C THR A 234 -27.04 -12.07 7.20
N ALA A 235 -27.59 -12.10 8.42
CA ALA A 235 -28.30 -10.98 9.00
C ALA A 235 -27.38 -9.78 9.26
N ALA A 236 -26.20 -10.00 9.83
CA ALA A 236 -25.19 -8.96 10.04
C ALA A 236 -24.77 -8.32 8.71
N SER A 237 -24.48 -9.13 7.68
CA SER A 237 -24.12 -8.62 6.35
C SER A 237 -25.25 -7.80 5.73
N LYS A 238 -26.51 -8.21 5.90
CA LYS A 238 -27.67 -7.47 5.38
C LYS A 238 -27.84 -6.14 6.10
N ALA A 239 -27.80 -6.13 7.44
CA ALA A 239 -27.91 -4.92 8.24
C ALA A 239 -26.80 -3.91 7.90
N LEU A 240 -25.55 -4.37 7.78
CA LEU A 240 -24.43 -3.52 7.37
C LEU A 240 -24.61 -2.99 5.93
N GLN A 241 -25.15 -3.78 5.01
CA GLN A 241 -25.41 -3.31 3.65
C GLN A 241 -26.50 -2.22 3.62
N GLU A 242 -27.56 -2.38 4.43
CA GLU A 242 -28.64 -1.38 4.55
C GLU A 242 -28.10 -0.07 5.12
N PHE A 243 -27.31 -0.11 6.19
CA PHE A 243 -26.65 1.09 6.72
C PHE A 243 -25.72 1.76 5.70
N LEU A 244 -24.93 0.99 4.95
CA LEU A 244 -24.07 1.58 3.93
C LEU A 244 -24.90 2.33 2.87
N ILE A 245 -25.99 1.72 2.38
CA ILE A 245 -26.88 2.36 1.40
C ILE A 245 -27.49 3.66 1.96
N GLU A 246 -27.92 3.63 3.22
CA GLU A 246 -28.49 4.81 3.89
C GLU A 246 -27.46 5.95 4.03
N ILE A 247 -26.22 5.62 4.44
CA ILE A 247 -25.12 6.58 4.53
C ILE A 247 -24.86 7.26 3.18
N GLN A 248 -25.00 6.53 2.07
CA GLN A 248 -24.77 7.09 0.73
C GLN A 248 -25.78 8.17 0.30
N VAL A 249 -26.95 8.21 0.94
CA VAL A 249 -28.01 9.18 0.64
C VAL A 249 -28.07 10.30 1.70
N SER A 250 -27.52 10.05 2.88
CA SER A 250 -27.53 10.97 4.02
C SER A 250 -26.42 12.02 3.97
N GLN A 251 -26.73 13.24 4.41
CA GLN A 251 -25.79 14.38 4.36
C GLN A 251 -24.98 14.59 5.66
N HIS A 252 -25.46 14.10 6.80
CA HIS A 252 -24.94 14.45 8.14
C HIS A 252 -24.37 13.25 8.90
N VAL A 253 -23.63 12.37 8.21
CA VAL A 253 -23.00 11.19 8.84
C VAL A 253 -21.58 11.55 9.27
N ASP A 254 -21.19 11.17 10.49
CA ASP A 254 -19.81 11.22 10.96
C ASP A 254 -18.99 10.07 10.37
N CYS A 255 -18.57 10.25 9.12
CA CYS A 255 -17.72 9.29 8.42
C CYS A 255 -16.34 9.15 9.07
N SER A 256 -15.89 10.13 9.86
CA SER A 256 -14.59 10.13 10.53
C SER A 256 -14.56 9.06 11.63
N ALA A 257 -15.53 9.06 12.54
CA ALA A 257 -15.64 8.07 13.60
C ALA A 257 -15.79 6.65 13.04
N LEU A 258 -16.63 6.47 12.02
CA LEU A 258 -16.82 5.19 11.35
C LEU A 258 -15.53 4.72 10.66
N ALA A 259 -14.82 5.60 9.95
CA ALA A 259 -13.57 5.27 9.27
C ALA A 259 -12.50 4.77 10.26
N ALA A 260 -12.39 5.38 11.45
CA ALA A 260 -11.44 4.94 12.47
C ALA A 260 -11.63 3.46 12.86
N ILE A 261 -12.89 3.03 13.04
CA ILE A 261 -13.25 1.64 13.35
C ILE A 261 -12.93 0.73 12.15
N LEU A 262 -13.33 1.14 10.95
CA LEU A 262 -13.15 0.37 9.72
C LEU A 262 -11.69 0.15 9.36
N VAL A 263 -10.81 1.14 9.59
CA VAL A 263 -9.37 0.99 9.36
C VAL A 263 -8.77 -0.13 10.22
N GLY A 264 -9.13 -0.19 11.51
CA GLY A 264 -8.69 -1.27 12.39
C GLY A 264 -9.15 -2.65 11.87
N ARG A 265 -10.43 -2.74 11.49
CA ARG A 265 -11.03 -3.99 10.98
C ARG A 265 -10.52 -4.40 9.60
N ALA A 266 -10.15 -3.46 8.74
CA ALA A 266 -9.52 -3.75 7.45
C ALA A 266 -8.12 -4.36 7.62
N ARG A 267 -7.36 -3.93 8.65
CA ARG A 267 -6.01 -4.44 8.91
C ARG A 267 -6.03 -5.79 9.64
N GLU A 268 -6.82 -5.89 10.69
CA GLU A 268 -6.76 -7.02 11.65
C GLU A 268 -7.93 -8.01 11.53
N GLY A 269 -9.01 -7.63 10.85
CA GLY A 269 -10.18 -8.51 10.68
C GLY A 269 -9.90 -9.75 9.83
N ASP A 270 -10.76 -10.75 9.98
CA ASP A 270 -10.81 -11.91 9.07
C ASP A 270 -11.16 -11.47 7.64
N GLU A 271 -11.09 -12.40 6.68
CA GLU A 271 -11.26 -12.10 5.27
C GLU A 271 -12.61 -11.43 4.94
N VAL A 272 -13.71 -11.87 5.57
CA VAL A 272 -15.05 -11.31 5.32
C VAL A 272 -15.16 -9.92 5.92
N THR A 273 -14.76 -9.75 7.18
CA THR A 273 -14.80 -8.46 7.86
C THR A 273 -13.89 -7.44 7.17
N ARG A 274 -12.69 -7.85 6.77
CA ARG A 274 -11.75 -7.04 6.00
C ARG A 274 -12.36 -6.55 4.69
N LEU A 275 -13.01 -7.45 3.95
CA LEU A 275 -13.66 -7.10 2.69
C LEU A 275 -14.79 -6.09 2.88
N VAL A 276 -15.65 -6.29 3.89
CA VAL A 276 -16.73 -5.34 4.21
C VAL A 276 -16.15 -3.99 4.62
N ALA A 277 -15.16 -3.98 5.50
CA ALA A 277 -14.51 -2.75 5.96
C ALA A 277 -13.86 -1.98 4.79
N MET A 278 -13.13 -2.67 3.93
CA MET A 278 -12.51 -2.07 2.74
C MET A 278 -13.53 -1.53 1.74
N ARG A 279 -14.70 -2.18 1.58
CA ARG A 279 -15.78 -1.68 0.73
C ARG A 279 -16.36 -0.38 1.28
N TRP A 280 -16.59 -0.29 2.59
CA TRP A 280 -17.06 0.94 3.23
C TRP A 280 -16.03 2.08 3.10
N LEU A 281 -14.76 1.80 3.40
CA LEU A 281 -13.69 2.80 3.25
C LEU A 281 -13.62 3.35 1.82
N ARG A 282 -13.76 2.48 0.81
CA ARG A 282 -13.85 2.90 -0.60
C ARG A 282 -14.99 3.87 -0.84
N GLU A 283 -16.20 3.55 -0.36
CA GLU A 283 -17.36 4.43 -0.52
C GLU A 283 -17.16 5.77 0.17
N PHE A 284 -16.58 5.78 1.38
CA PHE A 284 -16.32 7.02 2.11
C PHE A 284 -15.27 7.90 1.43
N VAL A 285 -14.21 7.31 0.87
CA VAL A 285 -13.22 8.05 0.05
C VAL A 285 -13.89 8.70 -1.18
N GLY A 286 -14.90 8.05 -1.75
CA GLY A 286 -15.67 8.60 -2.87
C GLY A 286 -16.55 9.79 -2.51
N GLN A 287 -17.17 9.77 -1.32
CA GLN A 287 -18.30 10.65 -0.98
C GLN A 287 -17.98 11.68 0.11
N ALA A 288 -17.20 11.31 1.14
CA ALA A 288 -16.95 12.12 2.34
C ALA A 288 -15.49 12.62 2.43
N LYS A 289 -14.96 13.09 1.30
CA LYS A 289 -13.53 13.41 1.12
C LYS A 289 -12.97 14.39 2.17
N GLU A 290 -13.74 15.42 2.50
CA GLU A 290 -13.34 16.50 3.41
C GLU A 290 -13.33 16.05 4.88
N GLN A 291 -14.30 15.23 5.30
CA GLN A 291 -14.34 14.71 6.67
C GLN A 291 -13.20 13.71 6.95
N LEU A 292 -12.71 13.03 5.91
CA LEU A 292 -11.72 11.97 6.07
C LEU A 292 -10.26 12.47 6.12
N LEU A 293 -9.97 13.77 5.97
CA LEU A 293 -8.60 14.29 5.77
C LEU A 293 -7.57 13.76 6.76
N GLN A 294 -7.93 13.63 8.04
CA GLN A 294 -7.05 13.11 9.10
C GLN A 294 -6.90 11.58 9.08
N HIS A 295 -7.79 10.86 8.41
CA HIS A 295 -7.81 9.40 8.29
C HIS A 295 -7.17 8.87 7.01
N TYR A 296 -6.71 9.71 6.09
CA TYR A 296 -6.09 9.25 4.82
C TYR A 296 -4.87 8.36 5.04
N ALA A 297 -3.95 8.76 5.91
CA ALA A 297 -2.76 7.94 6.20
C ALA A 297 -3.15 6.59 6.85
N PRO A 298 -4.02 6.54 7.89
CA PRO A 298 -4.55 5.29 8.41
C PRO A 298 -5.28 4.42 7.36
N ILE A 299 -6.09 5.01 6.49
CA ILE A 299 -6.77 4.29 5.40
C ILE A 299 -5.73 3.71 4.43
N LEU A 300 -4.75 4.51 4.03
CA LEU A 300 -3.69 4.07 3.12
C LEU A 300 -2.86 2.92 3.73
N ALA A 301 -2.61 2.96 5.05
CA ALA A 301 -1.94 1.90 5.78
C ALA A 301 -2.74 0.59 5.84
N ALA A 302 -4.06 0.65 5.65
CA ALA A 302 -4.90 -0.53 5.45
C ALA A 302 -4.95 -0.98 3.97
N VAL A 303 -4.90 -0.02 3.04
CA VAL A 303 -5.09 -0.26 1.60
C VAL A 303 -3.85 -0.84 0.92
N LEU A 304 -2.65 -0.30 1.17
CA LEU A 304 -1.42 -0.69 0.46
C LEU A 304 -1.03 -2.17 0.65
N PRO A 305 -1.07 -2.74 1.87
CA PRO A 305 -0.89 -4.18 2.05
C PRO A 305 -1.97 -5.00 1.32
N GLY A 306 -3.19 -4.47 1.21
CA GLY A 306 -4.32 -5.09 0.54
C GLY A 306 -4.18 -5.24 -0.97
N LEU A 307 -3.29 -4.48 -1.63
CA LEU A 307 -3.13 -4.48 -3.10
C LEU A 307 -2.68 -5.83 -3.68
N SER A 308 -1.88 -6.56 -2.89
CA SER A 308 -1.34 -7.88 -3.21
C SER A 308 -1.94 -8.98 -2.33
N HIS A 309 -3.14 -8.76 -1.80
CA HIS A 309 -3.82 -9.75 -0.97
C HIS A 309 -4.18 -11.03 -1.76
N ASN A 310 -4.15 -12.19 -1.10
CA ASN A 310 -4.43 -13.49 -1.71
C ASN A 310 -5.87 -13.60 -2.24
N ASN A 311 -6.84 -13.06 -1.49
CA ASN A 311 -8.21 -12.92 -1.96
C ASN A 311 -8.30 -11.80 -3.04
N SER A 312 -8.76 -12.19 -4.23
CA SER A 312 -8.87 -11.30 -5.40
C SER A 312 -9.89 -10.17 -5.24
N GLU A 313 -10.97 -10.38 -4.48
CA GLU A 313 -11.95 -9.33 -4.18
C GLU A 313 -11.37 -8.28 -3.25
N VAL A 314 -10.67 -8.70 -2.18
CA VAL A 314 -9.97 -7.77 -1.28
C VAL A 314 -8.96 -6.95 -2.07
N ALA A 315 -8.16 -7.59 -2.92
CA ALA A 315 -7.18 -6.90 -3.76
C ALA A 315 -7.83 -5.96 -4.78
N ALA A 316 -8.97 -6.33 -5.37
CA ALA A 316 -9.70 -5.48 -6.30
C ALA A 316 -10.25 -4.22 -5.61
N VAL A 317 -10.85 -4.37 -4.43
CA VAL A 317 -11.37 -3.24 -3.64
C VAL A 317 -10.21 -2.35 -3.17
N ALA A 318 -9.09 -2.93 -2.71
CA ALA A 318 -7.90 -2.18 -2.33
C ALA A 318 -7.36 -1.35 -3.49
N ARG A 319 -7.20 -1.93 -4.69
CA ARG A 319 -6.72 -1.21 -5.88
C ARG A 319 -7.67 -0.09 -6.31
N ALA A 320 -8.99 -0.34 -6.25
CA ALA A 320 -9.98 0.68 -6.57
C ALA A 320 -9.93 1.84 -5.57
N THR A 321 -9.79 1.53 -4.28
CA THR A 321 -9.63 2.54 -3.21
C THR A 321 -8.34 3.32 -3.39
N ASN A 322 -7.22 2.65 -3.66
CA ASN A 322 -5.92 3.29 -3.91
C ASN A 322 -5.97 4.27 -5.08
N ARG A 323 -6.59 3.87 -6.20
CA ARG A 323 -6.78 4.74 -7.36
C ARG A 323 -7.64 5.95 -7.02
N GLN A 324 -8.75 5.75 -6.32
CA GLN A 324 -9.59 6.86 -5.89
C GLN A 324 -8.81 7.83 -5.03
N LEU A 325 -8.05 7.34 -4.05
CA LEU A 325 -7.20 8.17 -3.20
C LEU A 325 -6.16 8.97 -4.02
N LEU A 326 -5.53 8.36 -5.03
CA LEU A 326 -4.57 9.06 -5.90
C LEU A 326 -5.22 10.13 -6.80
N ASP A 327 -6.46 9.92 -7.25
CA ASP A 327 -7.16 10.78 -8.22
C ASP A 327 -7.81 12.02 -7.59
N LEU A 328 -7.71 12.21 -6.28
CA LEU A 328 -8.40 13.31 -5.60
C LEU A 328 -7.71 14.68 -5.86
N PRO A 329 -8.50 15.77 -5.98
CA PRO A 329 -8.03 17.07 -6.50
C PRO A 329 -7.16 17.86 -5.52
N ALA A 330 -6.50 18.92 -6.01
CA ALA A 330 -5.53 19.75 -5.27
C ALA A 330 -6.02 20.45 -3.97
N SER A 331 -7.29 20.31 -3.57
CA SER A 331 -7.78 20.68 -2.22
C SER A 331 -7.10 19.89 -1.09
N TRP A 332 -6.25 18.94 -1.45
CA TRP A 332 -5.32 18.17 -0.62
C TRP A 332 -4.26 18.99 0.15
N GLN A 333 -4.26 20.32 0.09
CA GLN A 333 -3.27 21.13 0.81
C GLN A 333 -3.37 21.00 2.34
N GLU A 334 -4.51 20.55 2.88
CA GLU A 334 -4.72 20.38 4.34
C GLU A 334 -4.44 18.95 4.85
N ARG A 335 -3.98 18.01 4.01
CA ARG A 335 -3.64 16.65 4.48
C ARG A 335 -2.38 16.66 5.34
N ASP A 336 -2.27 15.65 6.20
CA ASP A 336 -0.99 15.29 6.80
C ASP A 336 -0.11 14.54 5.77
N THR A 337 0.55 15.31 4.90
CA THR A 337 1.48 14.77 3.88
C THR A 337 2.60 13.95 4.54
N GLU A 338 3.01 14.32 5.74
CA GLU A 338 4.10 13.66 6.48
C GLU A 338 3.67 12.26 6.96
N ALA A 339 2.46 12.13 7.49
CA ALA A 339 1.90 10.83 7.86
C ALA A 339 1.68 9.92 6.64
N VAL A 340 1.16 10.47 5.53
CA VAL A 340 0.99 9.70 4.28
C VAL A 340 2.34 9.22 3.75
N LEU A 341 3.34 10.11 3.76
CA LEU A 341 4.69 9.77 3.31
C LEU A 341 5.33 8.69 4.17
N ALA A 342 5.12 8.70 5.49
CA ALA A 342 5.62 7.66 6.39
C ALA A 342 5.05 6.28 6.02
N VAL A 343 3.72 6.18 5.84
CA VAL A 343 3.05 4.93 5.44
C VAL A 343 3.58 4.42 4.09
N VAL A 344 3.69 5.30 3.10
CA VAL A 344 4.16 4.94 1.76
C VAL A 344 5.64 4.50 1.79
N SER A 345 6.46 5.15 2.61
CA SER A 345 7.88 4.82 2.75
C SER A 345 8.07 3.42 3.35
N ASP A 346 7.27 3.05 4.35
CA ASP A 346 7.30 1.72 4.96
C ASP A 346 6.97 0.64 3.91
N GLU A 347 5.99 0.90 3.04
CA GLU A 347 5.56 -0.03 2.00
C GLU A 347 6.54 -0.20 0.82
N LEU A 348 7.55 0.68 0.68
CA LEU A 348 8.66 0.45 -0.27
C LEU A 348 9.47 -0.80 0.10
N GLY A 349 9.50 -1.17 1.38
CA GLY A 349 10.14 -2.38 1.90
C GLY A 349 9.33 -3.66 1.68
N SER A 350 8.10 -3.57 1.15
CA SER A 350 7.23 -4.73 0.94
C SER A 350 7.86 -5.75 -0.01
N GLU A 351 7.66 -7.05 0.24
CA GLU A 351 8.11 -8.12 -0.66
C GLU A 351 7.32 -8.14 -1.98
N GLN A 352 6.11 -7.59 -1.97
CA GLN A 352 5.18 -7.65 -3.08
C GLN A 352 5.47 -6.57 -4.13
N GLU A 353 5.60 -6.97 -5.41
CA GLU A 353 5.89 -6.04 -6.51
C GLU A 353 4.85 -4.93 -6.63
N GLN A 354 3.56 -5.28 -6.64
CA GLN A 354 2.48 -4.32 -6.85
C GLN A 354 2.43 -3.27 -5.74
N THR A 355 2.52 -3.67 -4.48
CA THR A 355 2.55 -2.75 -3.33
C THR A 355 3.70 -1.75 -3.43
N ARG A 356 4.91 -2.22 -3.76
CA ARG A 356 6.06 -1.32 -3.98
C ARG A 356 5.84 -0.36 -5.16
N LEU A 357 5.25 -0.84 -6.26
CA LEU A 357 4.95 0.02 -7.41
C LEU A 357 3.96 1.12 -7.02
N ASP A 358 2.84 0.79 -6.40
CA ASP A 358 1.85 1.78 -5.96
C ASP A 358 2.43 2.76 -4.92
N ALA A 359 3.29 2.28 -4.01
CA ALA A 359 4.02 3.16 -3.10
C ALA A 359 4.91 4.19 -3.84
N LEU A 360 5.64 3.77 -4.88
CA LEU A 360 6.43 4.68 -5.72
C LEU A 360 5.54 5.68 -6.48
N HIS A 361 4.36 5.26 -6.96
CA HIS A 361 3.40 6.15 -7.61
C HIS A 361 2.89 7.22 -6.62
N TRP A 362 2.63 6.83 -5.37
CA TRP A 362 2.29 7.77 -4.30
C TRP A 362 3.38 8.81 -4.08
N ILE A 363 4.65 8.40 -3.93
CA ILE A 363 5.74 9.37 -3.72
C ILE A 363 5.82 10.35 -4.89
N ASN A 364 5.65 9.88 -6.12
CA ASN A 364 5.65 10.76 -7.29
C ASN A 364 4.46 11.74 -7.29
N ALA A 365 3.26 11.28 -6.90
CA ALA A 365 2.08 12.13 -6.76
C ALA A 365 2.26 13.17 -5.64
N LEU A 366 2.84 12.77 -4.50
CA LEU A 366 3.17 13.67 -3.39
C LEU A 366 4.20 14.72 -3.83
N LEU A 367 5.25 14.34 -4.58
CA LEU A 367 6.23 15.28 -5.12
C LEU A 367 5.63 16.31 -6.07
N ALA A 368 4.61 15.93 -6.85
CA ALA A 368 3.92 16.84 -7.75
C ALA A 368 3.00 17.83 -7.01
N GLN A 369 2.50 17.46 -5.82
CA GLN A 369 1.53 18.23 -5.06
C GLN A 369 2.16 19.08 -3.94
N ASP A 370 3.02 18.49 -3.10
CA ASP A 370 3.73 19.14 -2.00
C ASP A 370 5.20 18.71 -1.98
N ARG A 371 5.96 19.25 -2.93
CA ARG A 371 7.39 18.99 -3.08
C ARG A 371 8.18 19.35 -1.82
N THR A 372 7.83 20.44 -1.15
CA THR A 372 8.62 20.98 -0.03
C THR A 372 8.63 20.03 1.17
N THR A 373 7.49 19.47 1.54
CA THR A 373 7.40 18.53 2.67
C THR A 373 8.06 17.20 2.37
N VAL A 374 7.92 16.69 1.13
CA VAL A 374 8.57 15.44 0.72
C VAL A 374 10.10 15.59 0.75
N LEU A 375 10.64 16.71 0.27
CA LEU A 375 12.09 16.95 0.27
C LEU A 375 12.67 17.12 1.68
N LYS A 376 11.91 17.63 2.65
CA LYS A 376 12.35 17.69 4.06
C LYS A 376 12.63 16.31 4.67
N ARG A 377 12.04 15.24 4.11
CA ARG A 377 12.18 13.85 4.60
C ARG A 377 13.11 13.00 3.71
N MET A 378 13.98 13.63 2.92
CA MET A 378 14.91 12.92 2.03
C MET A 378 15.82 11.93 2.74
N ASP A 379 16.19 12.17 4.00
CA ASP A 379 17.05 11.28 4.79
C ASP A 379 16.46 9.86 4.93
N LEU A 380 15.14 9.74 4.94
CA LEU A 380 14.42 8.47 5.02
C LEU A 380 14.11 7.90 3.64
N LEU A 381 13.71 8.75 2.70
CA LEU A 381 13.28 8.31 1.36
C LEU A 381 14.44 7.83 0.50
N LEU A 382 15.58 8.54 0.53
CA LEU A 382 16.68 8.27 -0.39
C LEU A 382 17.28 6.87 -0.22
N PRO A 383 17.55 6.37 1.02
CA PRO A 383 17.98 4.99 1.21
C PRO A 383 17.01 3.97 0.60
N ALA A 384 15.71 4.12 0.87
CA ALA A 384 14.69 3.19 0.39
C ALA A 384 14.54 3.21 -1.15
N LEU A 385 14.60 4.39 -1.77
CA LEU A 385 14.59 4.52 -3.23
C LEU A 385 15.82 3.88 -3.87
N LEU A 386 16.99 4.03 -3.26
CA LEU A 386 18.22 3.39 -3.73
C LEU A 386 18.18 1.87 -3.55
N ASP A 387 17.64 1.37 -2.44
CA ASP A 387 17.47 -0.07 -2.23
C ASP A 387 16.49 -0.66 -3.25
N ALA A 388 15.44 0.07 -3.65
CA ALA A 388 14.52 -0.33 -4.71
C ALA A 388 15.20 -0.54 -6.09
N LEU A 389 16.39 0.03 -6.34
CA LEU A 389 17.16 -0.25 -7.56
C LEU A 389 17.71 -1.67 -7.61
N THR A 390 17.91 -2.28 -6.43
CA THR A 390 18.39 -3.67 -6.28
C THR A 390 17.25 -4.69 -6.30
N ALA A 391 15.99 -4.24 -6.35
CA ALA A 391 14.82 -5.11 -6.35
C ALA A 391 14.84 -6.11 -7.53
N PRO A 392 14.30 -7.33 -7.34
CA PRO A 392 14.28 -8.36 -8.38
C PRO A 392 13.48 -7.92 -9.61
N SER A 393 12.38 -7.18 -9.41
CA SER A 393 11.59 -6.62 -10.50
C SER A 393 12.32 -5.44 -11.17
N GLU A 394 12.44 -5.49 -12.50
CA GLU A 394 12.93 -4.35 -13.29
C GLU A 394 11.97 -3.14 -13.22
N ARG A 395 10.65 -3.39 -13.19
CA ARG A 395 9.62 -2.34 -13.15
C ARG A 395 9.77 -1.43 -11.93
N VAL A 396 9.87 -2.03 -10.73
CA VAL A 396 10.16 -1.31 -9.47
C VAL A 396 11.40 -0.42 -9.57
N ALA A 397 12.50 -0.92 -10.15
CA ALA A 397 13.70 -0.11 -10.33
C ALA A 397 13.47 1.06 -11.30
N VAL A 398 12.77 0.84 -12.41
CA VAL A 398 12.44 1.88 -13.40
C VAL A 398 11.55 2.98 -12.81
N GLU A 399 10.56 2.61 -11.99
CA GLU A 399 9.68 3.57 -11.30
C GLU A 399 10.42 4.29 -10.17
N SER A 400 11.29 3.61 -9.42
CA SER A 400 12.16 4.27 -8.42
C SER A 400 13.05 5.33 -9.08
N LEU A 401 13.61 5.05 -10.25
CA LEU A 401 14.38 6.04 -11.02
C LEU A 401 13.54 7.21 -11.51
N ALA A 402 12.24 7.02 -11.77
CA ALA A 402 11.33 8.11 -12.10
C ALA A 402 11.13 9.05 -10.92
N VAL A 403 10.92 8.50 -9.72
CA VAL A 403 10.84 9.27 -8.46
C VAL A 403 12.16 9.99 -8.19
N GLN A 404 13.29 9.30 -8.28
CA GLN A 404 14.61 9.89 -8.07
C GLN A 404 14.90 11.01 -9.08
N ALA A 405 14.50 10.85 -10.35
CA ALA A 405 14.62 11.92 -11.35
C ALA A 405 13.72 13.12 -11.04
N SER A 406 12.49 12.89 -10.55
CA SER A 406 11.60 13.97 -10.09
C SER A 406 12.23 14.76 -8.94
N ILE A 407 12.89 14.09 -7.99
CA ILE A 407 13.66 14.74 -6.92
C ILE A 407 14.86 15.52 -7.49
N ALA A 408 15.61 14.90 -8.39
CA ALA A 408 16.79 15.49 -9.03
C ALA A 408 16.48 16.60 -10.06
N ALA A 409 15.22 16.95 -10.28
CA ALA A 409 14.86 18.14 -11.07
C ALA A 409 15.36 19.45 -10.40
N ASP A 410 15.53 19.45 -9.07
CA ASP A 410 16.16 20.57 -8.37
C ASP A 410 17.69 20.41 -8.39
N GLU A 411 18.40 21.46 -8.80
CA GLU A 411 19.87 21.43 -8.90
C GLU A 411 20.56 21.10 -7.57
N GLU A 412 19.96 21.49 -6.45
CA GLU A 412 20.45 21.23 -5.09
C GLU A 412 20.51 19.72 -4.78
N HIS A 413 19.53 18.95 -5.28
CA HIS A 413 19.40 17.52 -5.00
C HIS A 413 20.04 16.66 -6.10
N PHE A 414 20.25 17.20 -7.30
CA PHE A 414 20.83 16.49 -8.43
C PHE A 414 22.23 15.93 -8.14
N ARG A 415 23.17 16.78 -7.69
CA ARG A 415 24.56 16.33 -7.42
C ARG A 415 24.65 15.32 -6.27
N PRO A 416 24.00 15.53 -5.11
CA PRO A 416 23.95 14.53 -4.05
C PRO A 416 23.37 13.19 -4.50
N LEU A 417 22.29 13.19 -5.31
CA LEU A 417 21.71 11.97 -5.85
C LEU A 417 22.73 11.19 -6.70
N ILE A 418 23.43 11.86 -7.60
CA ILE A 418 24.46 11.21 -8.44
C ILE A 418 25.58 10.62 -7.58
N GLN A 419 26.04 11.34 -6.54
CA GLN A 419 27.06 10.82 -5.63
C GLN A 419 26.56 9.59 -4.85
N GLN A 420 25.33 9.61 -4.34
CA GLN A 420 24.76 8.47 -3.62
C GLN A 420 24.52 7.26 -4.54
N LEU A 421 24.12 7.49 -5.79
CA LEU A 421 24.03 6.42 -6.79
C LEU A 421 25.41 5.78 -7.04
N LEU A 422 26.47 6.59 -7.17
CA LEU A 422 27.83 6.08 -7.30
C LEU A 422 28.27 5.29 -6.07
N ASN A 423 27.96 5.79 -4.86
CA ASN A 423 28.22 5.07 -3.62
C ASN A 423 27.57 3.66 -3.65
N ARG A 424 26.36 3.52 -4.20
CA ARG A 424 25.67 2.23 -4.33
C ARG A 424 26.28 1.29 -5.36
N PHE A 425 27.02 1.80 -6.35
CA PHE A 425 27.78 0.95 -7.28
C PHE A 425 29.14 0.53 -6.75
N ARG A 426 29.64 1.11 -5.63
CA ARG A 426 30.92 0.71 -5.03
C ARG A 426 30.82 -0.62 -4.28
N GLY A 427 31.97 -1.28 -4.12
CA GLY A 427 32.08 -2.57 -3.41
C GLY A 427 31.58 -3.79 -4.20
N ARG A 428 31.67 -4.98 -3.58
CA ARG A 428 31.36 -6.26 -4.25
C ARG A 428 29.88 -6.36 -4.69
N SER A 429 28.95 -5.97 -3.81
CA SER A 429 27.51 -5.96 -4.11
C SER A 429 27.15 -4.90 -5.17
N GLY A 430 27.74 -3.71 -5.07
CA GLY A 430 27.54 -2.62 -6.04
C GLY A 430 28.06 -2.94 -7.44
N ALA A 431 29.19 -3.64 -7.55
CA ALA A 431 29.72 -4.10 -8.84
C ALA A 431 28.73 -5.05 -9.55
N GLY A 432 28.07 -5.94 -8.80
CA GLY A 432 27.00 -6.80 -9.33
C GLY A 432 25.79 -6.01 -9.82
N LEU A 433 25.40 -4.94 -9.11
CA LEU A 433 24.32 -4.02 -9.54
C LEU A 433 24.71 -3.29 -10.83
N LEU A 434 25.94 -2.77 -10.91
CA LEU A 434 26.45 -2.08 -12.09
C LEU A 434 26.44 -3.01 -13.32
N GLN A 435 26.90 -4.25 -13.16
CA GLN A 435 26.93 -5.24 -14.24
C GLN A 435 25.51 -5.60 -14.71
N ARG A 436 24.57 -5.84 -13.79
CA ARG A 436 23.22 -6.31 -14.13
C ARG A 436 22.29 -5.18 -14.60
N ARG A 437 22.39 -3.99 -13.98
CA ARG A 437 21.41 -2.90 -14.14
C ARG A 437 22.01 -1.53 -14.45
N GLY A 438 23.33 -1.39 -14.46
CA GLY A 438 23.99 -0.10 -14.70
C GLY A 438 23.56 0.58 -16.00
N SER A 439 23.50 -0.18 -17.10
CA SER A 439 23.04 0.34 -18.40
C SER A 439 21.60 0.84 -18.34
N LEU A 440 20.69 0.09 -17.73
CA LEU A 440 19.29 0.49 -17.55
C LEU A 440 19.17 1.76 -16.72
N ILE A 441 19.89 1.83 -15.59
CA ILE A 441 19.86 2.96 -14.66
C ILE A 441 20.31 4.24 -15.36
N VAL A 442 21.50 4.22 -15.98
CA VAL A 442 22.06 5.40 -16.65
C VAL A 442 21.20 5.82 -17.83
N ARG A 443 20.71 4.88 -18.65
CA ARG A 443 19.84 5.19 -19.80
C ARG A 443 18.51 5.79 -19.37
N ARG A 444 17.91 5.27 -18.29
CA ARG A 444 16.63 5.79 -17.76
C ARG A 444 16.81 7.18 -17.18
N LEU A 445 17.85 7.44 -16.40
CA LEU A 445 18.17 8.78 -15.89
C LEU A 445 18.45 9.75 -17.03
N ALA A 446 19.25 9.35 -18.02
CA ALA A 446 19.53 10.16 -19.20
C ALA A 446 18.26 10.54 -19.98
N ARG A 447 17.27 9.65 -20.03
CA ARG A 447 15.97 9.93 -20.66
C ARG A 447 15.13 10.94 -19.86
N LEU A 448 15.21 10.90 -18.52
CA LEU A 448 14.35 11.71 -17.64
C LEU A 448 14.95 13.08 -17.32
N LEU A 449 16.26 13.15 -17.06
CA LEU A 449 16.99 14.36 -16.66
C LEU A 449 17.79 15.00 -17.81
N GLY A 450 17.89 14.30 -18.93
CA GLY A 450 18.68 14.75 -20.08
C GLY A 450 20.07 14.09 -20.14
N PRO A 451 20.49 13.60 -21.32
CA PRO A 451 21.69 12.77 -21.44
C PRO A 451 22.98 13.55 -21.17
N ARG A 452 23.06 14.82 -21.57
CA ARG A 452 24.24 15.67 -21.34
C ARG A 452 24.47 15.88 -19.84
N GLN A 453 23.42 16.24 -19.12
CA GLN A 453 23.48 16.55 -17.70
C GLN A 453 23.92 15.33 -16.88
N VAL A 454 23.29 14.18 -17.11
CA VAL A 454 23.60 12.93 -16.40
C VAL A 454 25.03 12.45 -16.70
N LEU A 455 25.42 12.41 -17.98
CA LEU A 455 26.74 11.90 -18.35
C LEU A 455 27.87 12.81 -17.85
N CYS A 456 27.72 14.13 -17.96
CA CYS A 456 28.69 15.09 -17.44
C CYS A 456 28.77 15.05 -15.91
N ALA A 457 27.66 14.86 -15.21
CA ALA A 457 27.65 14.76 -13.75
C ALA A 457 28.36 13.51 -13.25
N LEU A 458 28.10 12.36 -13.89
CA LEU A 458 28.82 11.11 -13.61
C LEU A 458 30.31 11.27 -13.92
N ALA A 459 30.66 11.91 -15.04
CA ALA A 459 32.04 12.18 -15.41
C ALA A 459 32.76 13.08 -14.40
N ALA A 460 32.11 14.16 -13.95
CA ALA A 460 32.68 15.08 -12.97
C ALA A 460 32.84 14.43 -11.59
N ALA A 461 31.89 13.59 -11.18
CA ALA A 461 31.97 12.86 -9.91
C ALA A 461 33.10 11.81 -9.91
N LEU A 462 33.43 11.27 -11.09
CA LEU A 462 34.54 10.32 -11.27
C LEU A 462 35.92 10.97 -11.30
N GLU A 463 36.04 12.28 -11.56
CA GLU A 463 37.35 12.98 -11.63
C GLU A 463 38.16 12.87 -10.32
N GLY A 464 37.47 12.75 -9.17
CA GLY A 464 38.10 12.62 -7.85
C GLY A 464 37.98 11.21 -7.23
N GLU A 465 37.64 10.19 -8.00
CA GLU A 465 37.41 8.83 -7.49
C GLU A 465 38.72 8.17 -7.03
N GLN A 466 38.71 7.60 -5.82
CA GLN A 466 39.89 6.96 -5.24
C GLN A 466 39.96 5.47 -5.61
N ASP A 467 38.81 4.81 -5.77
CA ASP A 467 38.76 3.43 -6.24
C ASP A 467 38.93 3.40 -7.77
N LEU A 468 40.19 3.24 -8.18
CA LEU A 468 40.58 3.22 -9.59
C LEU A 468 39.90 2.08 -10.37
N ARG A 469 39.70 0.90 -9.76
CA ARG A 469 39.00 -0.22 -10.42
C ARG A 469 37.56 0.13 -10.71
N PHE A 470 36.87 0.68 -9.72
CA PHE A 470 35.50 1.14 -9.87
C PHE A 470 35.40 2.23 -10.94
N ALA A 471 36.29 3.23 -10.90
CA ALA A 471 36.33 4.31 -11.89
C ALA A 471 36.52 3.77 -13.31
N CYS A 472 37.48 2.87 -13.52
CA CYS A 472 37.71 2.24 -14.81
C CYS A 472 36.50 1.43 -15.30
N ALA A 473 35.94 0.56 -14.44
CA ALA A 473 34.75 -0.24 -14.76
C ALA A 473 33.55 0.63 -15.15
N LEU A 474 33.26 1.68 -14.37
CA LEU A 474 32.15 2.57 -14.66
C LEU A 474 32.38 3.37 -15.95
N VAL A 475 33.59 3.88 -16.18
CA VAL A 475 33.93 4.58 -17.44
C VAL A 475 33.76 3.66 -18.65
N GLN A 476 34.17 2.39 -18.56
CA GLN A 476 33.94 1.43 -19.65
C GLN A 476 32.44 1.23 -19.93
N ALA A 477 31.63 1.10 -18.87
CA ALA A 477 30.18 0.99 -19.00
C ALA A 477 29.56 2.25 -19.62
N LEU A 478 29.96 3.44 -19.14
CA LEU A 478 29.49 4.72 -19.67
C LEU A 478 29.90 4.92 -21.13
N ASN A 479 31.12 4.51 -21.52
CA ASN A 479 31.58 4.57 -22.90
C ASN A 479 30.71 3.68 -23.80
N LEU A 480 30.42 2.45 -23.37
CA LEU A 480 29.55 1.56 -24.14
C LEU A 480 28.14 2.14 -24.29
N ILE A 481 27.57 2.71 -23.23
CA ILE A 481 26.27 3.39 -23.26
C ILE A 481 26.31 4.59 -24.22
N LEU A 482 27.36 5.41 -24.15
CA LEU A 482 27.57 6.55 -25.06
C LEU A 482 27.59 6.13 -26.52
N LEU A 483 28.16 4.97 -26.83
CA LEU A 483 28.27 4.47 -28.20
C LEU A 483 27.00 3.79 -28.72
N THR A 484 26.24 3.12 -27.85
CA THR A 484 25.17 2.19 -28.26
C THR A 484 23.76 2.67 -27.92
N ALA A 485 23.57 3.42 -26.85
CA ALA A 485 22.23 3.74 -26.36
C ALA A 485 21.52 4.78 -27.24
N PRO A 486 20.28 4.55 -27.72
CA PRO A 486 19.58 5.45 -28.64
C PRO A 486 19.33 6.84 -28.04
N GLU A 487 19.16 6.93 -26.71
CA GLU A 487 18.92 8.18 -25.99
C GLU A 487 20.10 9.18 -26.11
N LEU A 488 21.30 8.68 -26.44
CA LEU A 488 22.53 9.48 -26.57
C LEU A 488 22.88 9.83 -28.03
N ASN A 489 21.99 9.56 -29.00
CA ASN A 489 22.20 9.88 -30.41
C ASN A 489 22.62 11.34 -30.64
N ASN A 490 21.91 12.29 -30.01
CA ASN A 490 22.20 13.72 -30.15
C ASN A 490 23.59 14.08 -29.60
N LEU A 491 24.00 13.46 -28.48
CA LEU A 491 25.34 13.68 -27.92
C LEU A 491 26.44 13.12 -28.82
N ARG A 492 26.21 11.96 -29.45
CA ARG A 492 27.17 11.40 -30.42
C ARG A 492 27.36 12.34 -31.61
N THR A 493 26.28 12.90 -32.14
CA THR A 493 26.35 13.89 -33.24
C THR A 493 27.08 15.15 -32.80
N LEU A 494 26.79 15.65 -31.59
CA LEU A 494 27.47 16.81 -31.02
C LEU A 494 28.98 16.57 -30.83
N LEU A 495 29.37 15.40 -30.33
CA LEU A 495 30.77 14.99 -30.19
C LEU A 495 31.47 14.89 -31.55
N LYS A 496 30.83 14.32 -32.57
CA LYS A 496 31.38 14.26 -33.94
C LYS A 496 31.67 15.65 -34.51
N GLN A 497 30.96 16.68 -34.04
CA GLN A 497 31.12 18.07 -34.46
C GLN A 497 32.02 18.89 -33.52
N ALA A 498 32.69 18.26 -32.54
CA ALA A 498 33.48 18.96 -31.51
C ALA A 498 34.62 19.84 -32.06
N ALA A 499 35.11 19.59 -33.28
CA ALA A 499 36.11 20.46 -33.92
C ALA A 499 35.53 21.80 -34.39
N ALA A 500 34.24 21.85 -34.74
CA ALA A 500 33.56 23.04 -35.27
C ALA A 500 32.57 23.67 -34.28
N ASN A 501 32.14 22.93 -33.26
CA ASN A 501 31.13 23.36 -32.29
C ASN A 501 31.74 23.42 -30.88
N SER A 502 31.66 24.60 -30.26
CA SER A 502 32.16 24.86 -28.90
C SER A 502 31.46 24.00 -27.84
N ASP A 503 30.17 23.71 -28.00
CA ASP A 503 29.43 22.81 -27.10
C ASP A 503 29.93 21.36 -27.18
N GLY A 504 30.26 20.91 -28.40
CA GLY A 504 30.87 19.60 -28.62
C GLY A 504 32.28 19.52 -28.02
N ALA A 505 33.07 20.59 -28.15
CA ALA A 505 34.38 20.69 -27.52
C ALA A 505 34.28 20.67 -25.99
N ALA A 506 33.34 21.42 -25.40
CA ALA A 506 33.09 21.43 -23.96
C ALA A 506 32.62 20.07 -23.43
N LEU A 507 31.71 19.39 -24.14
CA LEU A 507 31.27 18.04 -23.80
C LEU A 507 32.45 17.06 -23.84
N ARG A 508 33.26 17.10 -24.90
CA ARG A 508 34.47 16.28 -24.99
C ARG A 508 35.39 16.53 -23.81
N ALA A 509 35.72 17.78 -23.49
CA ALA A 509 36.59 18.14 -22.39
C ALA A 509 36.04 17.66 -21.03
N CYS A 510 34.73 17.74 -20.82
CA CYS A 510 34.06 17.26 -19.61
C CYS A 510 34.20 15.74 -19.43
N LEU A 511 33.97 14.97 -20.50
CA LEU A 511 34.09 13.51 -20.44
C LEU A 511 35.55 13.05 -20.39
N TYR A 512 36.44 13.75 -21.09
CA TYR A 512 37.82 13.33 -21.28
C TYR A 512 38.53 13.04 -19.95
N LYS A 513 38.32 13.91 -18.96
CA LYS A 513 39.01 13.83 -17.67
C LYS A 513 38.80 12.50 -16.96
N SER A 514 37.55 12.04 -16.85
CA SER A 514 37.26 10.74 -16.25
C SER A 514 37.43 9.59 -17.25
N TRP A 515 37.28 9.83 -18.56
CA TRP A 515 37.53 8.80 -19.57
C TRP A 515 39.00 8.33 -19.57
N CYS A 516 39.92 9.13 -19.02
CA CYS A 516 41.31 8.74 -18.80
C CYS A 516 41.49 7.55 -17.83
N HIS A 517 40.48 7.16 -17.05
CA HIS A 517 40.55 5.92 -16.27
C HIS A 517 40.50 4.65 -17.14
N SER A 518 40.12 4.76 -18.43
CA SER A 518 40.20 3.64 -19.38
C SER A 518 40.82 4.09 -20.71
N ALA A 519 41.96 3.48 -21.04
CA ALA A 519 42.67 3.66 -22.31
C ALA A 519 41.76 3.45 -23.54
N GLY A 520 41.00 2.36 -23.55
CA GLY A 520 40.06 2.06 -24.63
C GLY A 520 38.96 3.12 -24.75
N ALA A 521 38.43 3.61 -23.63
CA ALA A 521 37.36 4.61 -23.62
C ALA A 521 37.84 5.99 -24.11
N VAL A 522 38.98 6.49 -23.63
CA VAL A 522 39.50 7.80 -24.07
C VAL A 522 39.90 7.79 -25.54
N LEU A 523 40.49 6.71 -26.04
CA LEU A 523 40.76 6.52 -27.46
C LEU A 523 39.45 6.48 -28.26
N SER A 524 38.43 5.76 -27.77
CA SER A 524 37.10 5.75 -28.38
C SER A 524 36.47 7.14 -28.47
N LEU A 525 36.58 7.94 -27.40
CA LEU A 525 36.08 9.31 -27.35
C LEU A 525 36.80 10.22 -28.36
N CYS A 526 38.13 10.08 -28.50
CA CYS A 526 38.91 10.85 -29.47
C CYS A 526 38.55 10.48 -30.91
N LEU A 527 38.39 9.18 -31.18
CA LEU A 527 37.96 8.67 -32.49
C LEU A 527 36.53 9.10 -32.82
N LEU A 528 35.62 9.10 -31.83
CA LEU A 528 34.24 9.55 -32.02
C LEU A 528 34.16 11.06 -32.30
N SER A 529 34.99 11.84 -31.60
CA SER A 529 35.04 13.29 -31.75
C SER A 529 35.95 13.80 -32.88
N GLN A 530 36.46 12.88 -33.71
CA GLN A 530 37.37 13.18 -34.83
C GLN A 530 38.67 13.89 -34.42
N ALA A 531 39.09 13.76 -33.17
CA ALA A 531 40.34 14.29 -32.65
C ALA A 531 41.52 13.35 -33.00
N TYR A 532 41.70 13.05 -34.28
CA TYR A 532 42.64 12.02 -34.75
C TYR A 532 44.11 12.32 -34.44
N GLY A 533 44.51 13.60 -34.47
CA GLY A 533 45.86 14.02 -34.06
C GLY A 533 46.14 13.63 -32.61
N HIS A 534 45.25 14.04 -31.70
CA HIS A 534 45.33 13.70 -30.27
C HIS A 534 45.25 12.19 -30.02
N ALA A 535 44.42 11.46 -30.77
CA ALA A 535 44.35 10.00 -30.68
C ALA A 535 45.70 9.34 -31.05
N SER A 536 46.39 9.86 -32.06
CA SER A 536 47.72 9.38 -32.46
C SER A 536 48.77 9.66 -31.38
N GLU A 537 48.69 10.82 -30.72
CA GLU A 537 49.56 11.18 -29.60
C GLU A 537 49.31 10.28 -28.38
N LEU A 538 48.05 9.96 -28.07
CA LEU A 538 47.69 9.01 -27.01
C LEU A 538 48.24 7.61 -27.26
N VAL A 539 48.16 7.13 -28.51
CA VAL A 539 48.73 5.82 -28.88
C VAL A 539 50.25 5.82 -28.74
N ALA A 540 50.91 6.91 -29.15
CA ALA A 540 52.36 7.06 -28.98
C ALA A 540 52.78 7.13 -27.50
N ALA A 541 51.94 7.69 -26.62
CA ALA A 541 52.22 7.79 -25.20
C ALA A 541 52.36 6.42 -24.49
N PHE A 542 51.82 5.33 -25.05
CA PHE A 542 52.05 3.97 -24.54
C PHE A 542 53.50 3.48 -24.68
N ALA A 543 54.35 4.18 -25.43
CA ALA A 543 55.78 3.92 -25.41
C ALA A 543 56.41 4.26 -24.04
N ASP A 544 55.86 5.25 -23.33
CA ASP A 544 56.39 5.77 -22.07
C ASP A 544 55.59 5.29 -20.84
N VAL A 545 54.38 4.76 -21.04
CA VAL A 545 53.46 4.33 -19.97
C VAL A 545 53.48 2.78 -19.86
N PRO A 546 53.42 2.20 -18.64
CA PRO A 546 53.42 0.75 -18.47
C PRO A 546 52.24 0.06 -19.17
N MET A 547 52.54 -0.93 -20.02
CA MET A 547 51.53 -1.69 -20.74
C MET A 547 51.04 -2.89 -19.91
N THR A 548 49.87 -2.75 -19.27
CA THR A 548 49.30 -3.83 -18.45
C THR A 548 48.32 -4.72 -19.23
N LEU A 549 47.99 -5.90 -18.66
CA LEU A 549 47.02 -6.82 -19.28
C LEU A 549 45.64 -6.18 -19.39
N GLU A 550 45.22 -5.40 -18.40
CA GLU A 550 43.93 -4.69 -18.41
C GLU A 550 43.87 -3.70 -19.58
N VAL A 551 44.94 -2.95 -19.83
CA VAL A 551 45.03 -2.02 -20.97
C VAL A 551 44.92 -2.78 -22.30
N LEU A 552 45.60 -3.92 -22.45
CA LEU A 552 45.51 -4.73 -23.66
C LEU A 552 44.09 -5.21 -23.94
N VAL A 553 43.36 -5.66 -22.91
CA VAL A 553 41.95 -6.06 -23.03
C VAL A 553 41.07 -4.88 -23.44
N GLN A 554 41.32 -3.68 -22.87
CA GLN A 554 40.58 -2.47 -23.24
C GLN A 554 40.81 -2.06 -24.70
N VAL A 555 42.05 -2.18 -25.20
CA VAL A 555 42.39 -1.89 -26.60
C VAL A 555 41.81 -2.95 -27.54
N ASP A 556 41.84 -4.23 -27.18
CA ASP A 556 41.18 -5.30 -27.94
C ASP A 556 39.68 -5.01 -28.08
N ARG A 557 39.03 -4.62 -26.98
CA ARG A 557 37.62 -4.26 -26.96
C ARG A 557 37.31 -3.01 -27.79
N LEU A 558 38.19 -2.00 -27.77
CA LEU A 558 38.05 -0.82 -28.61
C LEU A 558 37.95 -1.22 -30.09
N VAL A 559 38.80 -2.13 -30.57
CA VAL A 559 38.74 -2.59 -31.97
C VAL A 559 37.39 -3.20 -32.30
N GLN A 560 36.84 -4.03 -31.40
CA GLN A 560 35.50 -4.59 -31.59
C GLN A 560 34.44 -3.48 -31.64
N LEU A 561 34.59 -2.43 -30.83
CA LEU A 561 33.70 -1.26 -30.86
C LEU A 561 33.83 -0.47 -32.16
N LEU A 562 34.99 -0.40 -32.81
CA LEU A 562 35.15 0.30 -34.10
C LEU A 562 34.31 -0.35 -35.23
N GLU A 563 33.91 -1.60 -35.05
CA GLU A 563 33.01 -2.28 -35.99
C GLU A 563 31.53 -1.95 -35.78
N THR A 564 31.18 -1.31 -34.66
CA THR A 564 29.80 -0.92 -34.36
C THR A 564 29.29 0.18 -35.31
N PRO A 565 27.97 0.29 -35.54
CA PRO A 565 27.41 1.25 -36.50
C PRO A 565 27.75 2.72 -36.21
N VAL A 566 27.98 3.10 -34.95
CA VAL A 566 28.33 4.48 -34.58
C VAL A 566 29.62 4.96 -35.28
N PHE A 567 30.56 4.05 -35.55
CA PHE A 567 31.86 4.31 -36.19
C PHE A 567 31.88 4.03 -37.71
N THR A 568 30.72 3.86 -38.36
CA THR A 568 30.65 3.74 -39.83
C THR A 568 31.34 4.91 -40.54
N PHE A 569 31.19 6.14 -40.04
CA PHE A 569 31.86 7.32 -40.60
C PHE A 569 33.40 7.20 -40.56
N LEU A 570 33.96 6.68 -39.46
CA LEU A 570 35.39 6.49 -39.29
C LEU A 570 35.92 5.48 -40.30
N ARG A 571 35.22 4.36 -40.50
CA ARG A 571 35.59 3.34 -41.48
C ARG A 571 35.56 3.87 -42.92
N LEU A 572 34.60 4.73 -43.25
CA LEU A 572 34.58 5.41 -44.56
C LEU A 572 35.72 6.42 -44.70
N GLN A 573 36.10 7.11 -43.63
CA GLN A 573 37.24 8.05 -43.63
C GLN A 573 38.59 7.36 -43.83
N LEU A 574 38.74 6.07 -43.48
CA LEU A 574 39.95 5.28 -43.77
C LEU A 574 40.25 5.16 -45.27
N LEU A 575 39.24 5.32 -46.15
CA LEU A 575 39.43 5.35 -47.60
C LEU A 575 40.11 6.65 -48.09
N GLN A 576 40.31 7.64 -47.22
CA GLN A 576 40.93 8.92 -47.55
C GLN A 576 42.18 9.21 -46.69
N PRO A 577 43.27 8.41 -46.81
CA PRO A 577 44.49 8.58 -46.02
C PRO A 577 45.10 9.98 -46.10
N ALA A 578 45.08 10.62 -47.28
CA ALA A 578 45.62 11.96 -47.48
C ALA A 578 44.88 13.04 -46.67
N ARG A 579 43.56 12.87 -46.46
CA ARG A 579 42.73 13.82 -45.69
C ARG A 579 42.76 13.54 -44.20
N TYR A 580 42.91 12.27 -43.79
CA TYR A 580 42.93 11.85 -42.39
C TYR A 580 44.18 11.03 -42.04
N PRO A 581 45.40 11.59 -42.21
CA PRO A 581 46.64 10.83 -42.00
C PRO A 581 46.82 10.38 -40.55
N ALA A 582 46.37 11.21 -39.59
CA ALA A 582 46.42 10.90 -38.17
C ALA A 582 45.51 9.72 -37.78
N LEU A 583 44.38 9.52 -38.47
CA LEU A 583 43.49 8.38 -38.23
C LEU A 583 44.18 7.07 -38.62
N ILE A 584 44.81 7.03 -39.80
CA ILE A 584 45.56 5.86 -40.27
C ILE A 584 46.71 5.54 -39.32
N ARG A 585 47.49 6.55 -38.90
CA ARG A 585 48.57 6.38 -37.91
C ARG A 585 48.04 5.83 -36.58
N THR A 586 46.92 6.36 -36.09
CA THR A 586 46.27 5.88 -34.86
C THR A 586 45.88 4.40 -34.98
N CYS A 587 45.22 4.01 -36.07
CA CYS A 587 44.80 2.62 -36.27
C CYS A 587 45.98 1.64 -36.42
N TYR A 588 47.03 1.99 -37.17
CA TYR A 588 48.23 1.16 -37.23
C TYR A 588 48.98 1.13 -35.89
N GLY A 589 49.01 2.23 -35.14
CA GLY A 589 49.58 2.25 -33.80
C GLY A 589 48.81 1.34 -32.83
N ILE A 590 47.48 1.38 -32.84
CA ILE A 590 46.63 0.44 -32.09
C ILE A 590 46.94 -1.01 -32.50
N LEU A 591 47.10 -1.28 -33.79
CA LEU A 591 47.45 -2.60 -34.31
C LEU A 591 48.81 -3.09 -33.76
N MET A 592 49.79 -2.21 -33.60
CA MET A 592 51.11 -2.54 -33.03
C MET A 592 51.09 -2.76 -31.52
N LEU A 593 50.12 -2.19 -30.80
CA LEU A 593 49.95 -2.43 -29.35
C LEU A 593 49.30 -3.79 -29.06
N LEU A 594 48.57 -4.37 -30.02
CA LEU A 594 47.83 -5.61 -29.81
C LEU A 594 48.72 -6.85 -30.01
N PRO A 595 48.57 -7.89 -29.18
CA PRO A 595 49.09 -9.22 -29.51
C PRO A 595 48.37 -9.77 -30.74
N GLN A 596 48.79 -10.91 -31.28
CA GLN A 596 48.12 -11.58 -32.42
C GLN A 596 46.73 -12.18 -32.06
N SER A 597 45.87 -11.40 -31.42
CA SER A 597 44.52 -11.73 -31.00
C SER A 597 43.53 -11.67 -32.16
N HIS A 598 42.25 -11.99 -31.87
CA HIS A 598 41.18 -11.79 -32.84
C HIS A 598 41.02 -10.31 -33.23
N ALA A 599 41.09 -9.37 -32.27
CA ALA A 599 41.03 -7.94 -32.57
C ALA A 599 42.15 -7.50 -33.52
N PHE A 600 43.38 -8.01 -33.33
CA PHE A 600 44.46 -7.77 -34.29
C PHE A 600 44.06 -8.19 -35.69
N LYS A 601 43.54 -9.41 -35.86
CA LYS A 601 43.10 -9.92 -37.18
C LYS A 601 41.98 -9.07 -37.77
N THR A 602 41.01 -8.64 -36.97
CA THR A 602 39.90 -7.77 -37.39
C THR A 602 40.42 -6.43 -37.90
N LEU A 603 41.22 -5.71 -37.10
CA LEU A 603 41.76 -4.42 -37.47
C LEU A 603 42.73 -4.51 -38.65
N HIS A 604 43.58 -5.53 -38.66
CA HIS A 604 44.50 -5.82 -39.76
C HIS A 604 43.73 -6.00 -41.08
N ALA A 605 42.69 -6.83 -41.10
CA ALA A 605 41.86 -7.04 -42.28
C ALA A 605 41.17 -5.75 -42.76
N ARG A 606 40.70 -4.90 -41.83
CA ARG A 606 40.15 -3.58 -42.18
C ARG A 606 41.18 -2.66 -42.81
N LEU A 607 42.37 -2.57 -42.22
CA LEU A 607 43.45 -1.73 -42.73
C LEU A 607 43.98 -2.24 -44.09
N HIS A 608 44.00 -3.56 -44.31
CA HIS A 608 44.34 -4.16 -45.59
C HIS A 608 43.30 -3.91 -46.68
N SER A 609 42.07 -3.53 -46.31
CA SER A 609 41.04 -3.13 -47.26
C SER A 609 41.23 -1.68 -47.75
N VAL A 610 42.13 -0.91 -47.14
CA VAL A 610 42.47 0.45 -47.60
C VAL A 610 43.39 0.34 -48.82
N PRO A 611 43.08 1.01 -49.95
CA PRO A 611 43.88 0.87 -51.17
C PRO A 611 45.36 1.24 -50.95
N THR A 612 46.28 0.34 -51.29
CA THR A 612 47.73 0.56 -51.17
C THR A 612 48.20 1.82 -51.92
N GLN A 613 47.58 2.12 -53.07
CA GLN A 613 47.85 3.34 -53.83
C GLN A 613 47.50 4.63 -53.07
N ALA A 614 46.48 4.60 -52.22
CA ALA A 614 46.09 5.72 -51.37
C ALA A 614 47.03 5.89 -50.16
N LEU A 615 47.66 4.80 -49.70
CA LEU A 615 48.69 4.84 -48.65
C LEU A 615 50.02 5.37 -49.17
N LEU A 616 50.41 5.01 -50.39
CA LEU A 616 51.64 5.52 -51.04
C LEU A 616 51.63 7.03 -51.27
N GLN A 617 50.44 7.66 -51.34
CA GLN A 617 50.29 9.11 -51.45
C GLN A 617 50.60 9.86 -50.13
N LEU A 618 50.71 9.16 -48.99
CA LEU A 618 51.11 9.76 -47.71
C LEU A 618 52.58 10.24 -47.74
N ASP A 619 53.46 9.53 -48.45
CA ASP A 619 54.89 9.87 -48.55
C ASP A 619 55.16 11.00 -49.55
N THR A 620 54.28 11.20 -50.54
CA THR A 620 54.34 12.34 -51.47
C THR A 620 53.95 13.67 -50.82
N LEU A 621 53.38 13.63 -49.62
CA LEU A 621 53.01 14.79 -48.81
C LEU A 621 54.07 15.04 -47.72
N SER A 622 55.27 15.41 -48.15
CA SER A 622 56.30 16.04 -47.30
C SER A 622 56.67 17.43 -47.87
N PRO A 623 57.14 18.37 -47.03
CA PRO A 623 56.57 19.71 -46.92
C PRO A 623 57.17 20.69 -47.93
N LYS A 624 56.58 20.84 -49.12
CA LYS A 624 56.95 21.94 -50.03
C LYS A 624 55.81 22.69 -50.70
N ASP A 625 54.58 22.22 -50.60
CA ASP A 625 53.42 22.98 -51.05
C ASP A 625 52.48 23.18 -49.87
N GLY A 626 52.09 24.42 -49.62
CA GLY A 626 51.32 24.89 -48.46
C GLY A 626 49.93 24.28 -48.36
N GLY A 627 49.86 23.00 -48.01
CA GLY A 627 48.71 22.42 -47.31
C GLY A 627 48.66 22.97 -45.89
N PRO A 628 47.47 23.02 -45.28
CA PRO A 628 47.29 23.62 -43.97
C PRO A 628 48.26 22.97 -43.00
N SER A 629 49.09 23.80 -42.38
CA SER A 629 50.05 23.40 -41.38
C SER A 629 49.35 22.58 -40.28
N LEU A 630 50.10 21.82 -39.50
CA LEU A 630 49.66 21.26 -38.21
C LEU A 630 49.22 22.35 -37.18
N GLN A 631 49.02 23.60 -37.63
CA GLN A 631 48.47 24.75 -36.90
C GLN A 631 47.14 25.26 -37.48
N ASP A 632 46.65 24.76 -38.62
CA ASP A 632 45.30 25.09 -39.12
C ASP A 632 44.24 24.19 -38.49
N SER A 633 44.25 24.24 -37.16
CA SER A 633 43.05 24.03 -36.41
C SER A 633 41.97 25.02 -36.87
N PRO A 634 40.72 24.60 -37.06
CA PRO A 634 39.63 25.56 -37.21
C PRO A 634 39.66 26.54 -36.02
N PRO A 635 39.31 27.83 -36.22
CA PRO A 635 39.35 28.83 -35.16
C PRO A 635 38.42 28.38 -34.02
N GLY A 636 39.02 27.91 -32.93
CA GLY A 636 38.31 27.26 -31.82
C GLY A 636 38.90 25.95 -31.30
N SER A 637 40.00 25.42 -31.85
CA SER A 637 40.62 24.22 -31.26
C SER A 637 41.14 24.50 -29.85
N GLN A 638 40.51 23.88 -28.86
CA GLN A 638 41.08 23.78 -27.52
C GLN A 638 42.44 23.08 -27.59
N ASP A 639 43.43 23.61 -26.87
CA ASP A 639 44.72 22.95 -26.70
C ASP A 639 44.50 21.65 -25.89
N LEU A 640 44.71 20.51 -26.54
CA LEU A 640 44.52 19.19 -25.94
C LEU A 640 45.79 18.66 -25.26
N ARG A 641 46.92 19.37 -25.33
CA ARG A 641 48.18 18.95 -24.70
C ARG A 641 48.08 18.74 -23.18
N PRO A 642 47.42 19.62 -22.39
CA PRO A 642 47.24 19.39 -20.96
C PRO A 642 46.44 18.12 -20.64
N LEU A 643 45.58 17.69 -21.57
CA LEU A 643 44.79 16.47 -21.42
C LEU A 643 45.63 15.20 -21.68
N LEU A 644 46.68 15.29 -22.51
CA LEU A 644 47.63 14.19 -22.72
C LEU A 644 48.44 13.90 -21.44
N ASP A 645 48.88 14.95 -20.74
CA ASP A 645 49.60 14.81 -19.47
C ASP A 645 48.70 14.22 -18.38
N LEU A 646 47.41 14.62 -18.36
CA LEU A 646 46.42 14.01 -17.47
C LEU A 646 46.25 12.51 -17.75
N PHE A 647 46.17 12.12 -19.03
CA PHE A 647 46.09 10.73 -19.42
C PHE A 647 47.28 9.91 -18.93
N ARG A 648 48.51 10.39 -19.19
CA ARG A 648 49.75 9.71 -18.73
C ARG A 648 49.75 9.48 -17.22
N LYS A 649 49.52 10.55 -16.45
CA LYS A 649 49.45 10.49 -14.99
C LYS A 649 48.39 9.48 -14.51
N GLN A 650 47.23 9.46 -15.15
CA GLN A 650 46.15 8.56 -14.76
C GLN A 650 46.47 7.09 -15.06
N GLN A 651 47.10 6.80 -16.20
CA GLN A 651 47.50 5.44 -16.56
C GLN A 651 48.65 4.91 -15.69
N GLU A 652 49.62 5.76 -15.34
CA GLU A 652 50.68 5.42 -14.37
C GLU A 652 50.10 5.07 -13.00
N ALA A 653 49.10 5.83 -12.54
CA ALA A 653 48.41 5.55 -11.28
C ALA A 653 47.70 4.19 -11.29
N HIS A 654 47.05 3.83 -12.40
CA HIS A 654 46.42 2.53 -12.58
C HIS A 654 47.43 1.38 -12.62
N ALA A 655 48.55 1.55 -13.31
CA ALA A 655 49.62 0.56 -13.36
C ALA A 655 50.21 0.30 -11.95
N ALA A 656 50.49 1.37 -11.20
CA ALA A 656 51.00 1.26 -9.83
C ALA A 656 50.00 0.56 -8.88
N ASP A 657 48.71 0.84 -9.03
CA ASP A 657 47.64 0.21 -8.25
C ASP A 657 47.43 -1.27 -8.61
N GLU A 658 47.58 -1.64 -9.89
CA GLU A 658 47.61 -3.04 -10.34
C GLU A 658 48.81 -3.80 -9.75
N GLU A 659 50.00 -3.20 -9.77
CA GLU A 659 51.22 -3.79 -9.20
C GLU A 659 51.12 -4.00 -7.68
N ARG A 660 50.63 -3.00 -6.92
CA ARG A 660 50.41 -3.12 -5.47
C ARG A 660 49.53 -4.33 -5.13
N ARG A 661 48.47 -4.54 -5.89
CA ARG A 661 47.53 -5.63 -5.64
C ARG A 661 48.07 -7.00 -6.01
N ARG A 662 48.89 -7.08 -7.07
CA ARG A 662 49.62 -8.33 -7.39
C ARG A 662 50.50 -8.71 -6.20
N TYR A 663 51.22 -7.74 -5.64
CA TYR A 663 52.04 -7.95 -4.46
C TYR A 663 51.21 -8.35 -3.22
N ASP A 664 50.08 -7.68 -2.96
CA ASP A 664 49.20 -8.01 -1.82
C ASP A 664 48.56 -9.41 -1.96
N ASN A 665 48.14 -9.80 -3.17
CA ASN A 665 47.59 -11.12 -3.45
C ASN A 665 48.65 -12.23 -3.28
N ASP A 666 49.88 -11.98 -3.74
CA ASP A 666 51.01 -12.90 -3.60
C ASP A 666 51.45 -13.02 -2.12
N ALA A 667 51.34 -11.95 -1.33
CA ALA A 667 51.69 -11.93 0.09
C ALA A 667 50.65 -12.61 1.01
N LEU A 668 49.36 -12.62 0.62
CA LEU A 668 48.27 -13.18 1.43
C LEU A 668 47.94 -14.65 1.10
N GLY A 669 48.62 -15.27 0.12
CA GLY A 669 48.37 -16.67 -0.24
C GLY A 669 46.93 -16.94 -0.67
N ALA A 670 46.24 -15.94 -1.24
CA ALA A 670 44.86 -16.06 -1.66
C ALA A 670 44.77 -16.89 -2.95
N GLU A 671 43.95 -17.95 -2.93
CA GLU A 671 43.56 -18.73 -4.12
C GLU A 671 43.11 -17.80 -5.27
N PRO A 672 43.37 -18.17 -6.54
CA PRO A 672 43.05 -17.34 -7.70
C PRO A 672 41.53 -17.36 -8.00
N GLY A 673 40.74 -16.71 -7.14
CA GLY A 673 39.29 -16.55 -7.29
C GLY A 673 38.80 -15.10 -7.18
N ASP A 674 39.59 -14.19 -6.61
CA ASP A 674 39.14 -12.83 -6.25
C ASP A 674 39.41 -11.77 -7.35
N GLY A 675 40.07 -12.13 -8.45
CA GLY A 675 40.37 -11.24 -9.59
C GLY A 675 39.32 -11.23 -10.72
N ASP A 676 38.31 -12.08 -10.66
CA ASP A 676 37.46 -12.41 -11.81
C ASP A 676 36.21 -11.54 -11.99
N LEU A 677 35.98 -10.54 -11.12
CA LEU A 677 34.81 -9.65 -11.23
C LEU A 677 34.95 -8.66 -12.40
N LEU A 678 36.15 -8.15 -12.70
CA LEU A 678 36.41 -7.34 -13.90
C LEU A 678 36.38 -8.18 -15.18
N ARG A 679 36.83 -9.44 -15.08
CA ARG A 679 36.68 -10.44 -16.13
C ARG A 679 35.25 -10.88 -16.36
N ASN A 680 34.30 -10.57 -15.47
CA ASN A 680 32.87 -10.88 -15.61
C ASN A 680 32.01 -9.65 -15.95
N LEU A 681 32.50 -8.42 -15.76
CA LEU A 681 32.00 -7.24 -16.50
C LEU A 681 32.19 -7.40 -18.03
N SER A 682 32.96 -8.41 -18.46
CA SER A 682 33.02 -8.96 -19.82
C SER A 682 31.67 -9.38 -20.41
N GLY A 683 30.67 -9.67 -19.58
CA GLY A 683 29.35 -10.15 -20.00
C GLY A 683 28.43 -9.08 -20.61
N ILE A 684 28.86 -7.81 -20.72
CA ILE A 684 28.17 -6.87 -21.61
C ILE A 684 28.63 -7.18 -23.04
N ASP A 685 28.18 -8.30 -23.60
CA ASP A 685 28.57 -8.78 -24.92
C ASP A 685 28.42 -7.68 -25.97
N VAL A 686 29.53 -7.27 -26.60
CA VAL A 686 29.48 -6.44 -27.82
C VAL A 686 28.75 -7.21 -28.92
N GLU A 687 28.65 -8.54 -28.83
CA GLU A 687 27.80 -9.36 -29.68
C GLU A 687 26.30 -9.13 -29.45
N THR A 688 25.81 -8.99 -28.21
CA THR A 688 24.40 -8.60 -27.98
C THR A 688 24.14 -7.14 -28.31
N ALA A 689 25.11 -6.23 -28.11
CA ALA A 689 25.02 -4.84 -28.56
C ALA A 689 24.99 -4.72 -30.10
N ASN A 690 25.83 -5.50 -30.80
CA ASN A 690 25.83 -5.61 -32.26
C ASN A 690 24.59 -6.34 -32.80
N GLY A 691 24.06 -7.33 -32.07
CA GLY A 691 22.85 -8.07 -32.40
C GLY A 691 21.57 -7.23 -32.25
N ARG A 692 21.44 -6.48 -31.15
CA ARG A 692 20.31 -5.54 -30.94
C ARG A 692 20.37 -4.34 -31.89
N ALA A 693 21.55 -3.76 -32.13
CA ALA A 693 21.70 -2.68 -33.11
C ALA A 693 21.40 -3.14 -34.54
N ARG A 694 21.70 -4.41 -34.89
CA ARG A 694 21.29 -5.01 -36.18
C ARG A 694 19.78 -5.18 -36.29
N ALA A 695 19.10 -5.61 -35.22
CA ALA A 695 17.66 -5.84 -35.21
C ALA A 695 16.81 -4.55 -35.23
N GLU A 696 17.37 -3.42 -34.78
CA GLU A 696 16.67 -2.12 -34.78
C GLU A 696 17.02 -1.23 -36.00
N SER A 697 17.99 -1.66 -36.83
CA SER A 697 18.41 -0.96 -38.06
C SER A 697 17.92 -1.61 -39.37
N LEU A 698 17.33 -2.80 -39.26
CA LEU A 698 16.54 -3.49 -40.28
C LEU A 698 15.07 -3.24 -39.98
#